data_AF-A0A931V810-F1
#
_entry.id   AF-A0A931V810-F1
#
_cell.length_a   1.000
_cell.length_b   1.000
_cell.length_c   1.000
_cell.angle_alpha   90.00
_cell.angle_beta   90.00
_cell.angle_gamma   90.00
#
_symmetry.space_group_name_H-M   'P 1'
#
loop_
_entity.id
_entity.type
_entity.pdbx_description
1 polymer ?
#
loop_
_entity_poly.entity_id
_entity_poly.type
_entity_poly.pdbx_seq_one_letter_code
_entity_poly.pdbx_strand_id
1 'polypeptide(L)'
;MHFRRAKWLLCLVLVCSLSCRALAATVTWLTPAGTNYWDVPTNWAGGSVPTNGDEVVIATNNIGVRLTNSTYPLSSLLISNKATLIFSNWDTALNATNVTIATGAVLTCAGPFSNNVSTMTNRVWIACSNLTVAAGGAINVDAKGYTAVDGGAGQGPGGGTANYVSGGGYGGAGSISDLTYGRAYGAPAAPEAPGSAGGTDIAGRMGGHGGGAIRIDASGNVQVEGTISANGGNGVLLWSGGGSGGGVMITCQTFNGTNGIIRARGGNNGPNGGGAGGGGRIAILYSSAQSGIIPTPTVQIQLNGGAGSYAGTTYIGDIGTLYIPSPAILTPTLANIYGQVLGFSSWSPDSLTITNTWVRLADEGLQLTVTNDITVRGSSAKLEIGSATMQGGNVLQGAAGYYLALGTNGFVVSMNNLLIDGGGTLSLFSGMSNAVDTNWGARLSITSAVTVGNSGSGTIYSVAHSTNGQATFFRVGSLVVATNGLMSSYARGYAGRYSGAVQLSYGFGPQAGNASGGGGYGGKGGNGYAGYAGGSTYGLSNAPSESGSAGGQYWQYGGFGGGAIRIVADTGVTVNGIINANGGNGVGTYSGGGAGGSVYITCRAFAGTSTNGLITANGGNASSGGGGGGGRIAIWRMFHSFVGAASATGGTSTSYSAGTNGTIVWVNIPVPGTIATFH
;
A
#
# COMPACT_ATOMS: atom_id res chain seq x y z
N MET A 1 30.02 57.09 -67.48
CA MET A 1 29.81 57.55 -66.09
C MET A 1 29.46 56.31 -65.26
N HIS A 2 30.43 55.72 -64.54
CA HIS A 2 30.69 55.95 -63.11
C HIS A 2 29.67 55.19 -62.22
N PHE A 3 30.00 54.28 -61.29
CA PHE A 3 31.27 53.86 -60.66
C PHE A 3 31.08 52.51 -59.93
N ARG A 4 32.10 51.60 -60.04
CA ARG A 4 32.72 50.65 -59.05
C ARG A 4 31.86 49.93 -57.99
N ARG A 5 32.10 48.65 -57.67
CA ARG A 5 33.29 48.02 -56.99
C ARG A 5 33.22 46.48 -57.20
N ALA A 6 34.22 45.79 -57.75
CA ALA A 6 35.54 45.35 -57.24
C ALA A 6 35.53 44.08 -56.35
N LYS A 7 36.03 42.96 -56.93
CA LYS A 7 36.82 41.80 -56.42
C LYS A 7 36.21 41.02 -55.21
N TRP A 8 36.20 39.68 -55.16
CA TRP A 8 37.37 38.78 -55.09
C TRP A 8 37.00 37.33 -55.46
N LEU A 9 37.96 36.65 -56.09
CA LEU A 9 38.03 35.22 -56.35
C LEU A 9 38.50 34.52 -55.05
N LEU A 10 37.83 33.46 -54.59
CA LEU A 10 38.43 32.53 -53.62
C LEU A 10 38.10 31.08 -53.99
N CYS A 11 39.18 30.31 -54.17
CA CYS A 11 39.25 28.91 -54.50
C CYS A 11 38.71 28.06 -53.33
N LEU A 12 37.65 27.28 -53.54
CA LEU A 12 37.19 26.28 -52.57
C LEU A 12 37.86 24.94 -52.89
N VAL A 13 38.98 24.66 -52.24
CA VAL A 13 39.56 23.31 -52.18
C VAL A 13 38.61 22.48 -51.31
N LEU A 14 37.84 21.60 -51.97
CA LEU A 14 37.02 20.60 -51.30
C LEU A 14 37.96 19.54 -50.69
N VAL A 15 38.45 19.77 -49.48
CA VAL A 15 39.09 18.71 -48.69
C VAL A 15 37.98 17.77 -48.24
N CYS A 16 37.75 16.72 -49.03
CA CYS A 16 36.96 15.58 -48.64
C CYS A 16 37.75 14.84 -47.56
N SER A 17 37.61 15.25 -46.30
CA SER A 17 38.05 14.46 -45.16
C SER A 17 37.17 13.21 -45.11
N LEU A 18 37.60 12.15 -45.78
CA LEU A 18 37.24 10.80 -45.38
C LEU A 18 37.71 10.69 -43.92
N SER A 19 36.80 10.88 -42.98
CA SER A 19 36.99 10.35 -41.64
C SER A 19 37.14 8.84 -41.83
N CYS A 20 38.37 8.38 -41.64
CA CYS A 20 38.65 6.97 -41.48
C CYS A 20 37.71 6.48 -40.37
N ARG A 21 36.60 5.83 -40.74
CA ARG A 21 35.83 5.02 -39.79
C ARG A 21 36.80 3.91 -39.40
N ALA A 22 37.45 4.06 -38.26
CA ALA A 22 38.09 2.94 -37.60
C ALA A 22 37.03 1.82 -37.57
N LEU A 23 37.36 0.67 -38.17
CA LEU A 23 36.50 -0.51 -38.12
C LEU A 23 36.23 -0.81 -36.65
N ALA A 24 34.95 -0.97 -36.29
CA ALA A 24 34.53 -1.44 -34.98
C ALA A 24 35.35 -2.69 -34.63
N ALA A 25 36.14 -2.63 -33.55
CA ALA A 25 36.98 -3.74 -33.13
C ALA A 25 36.35 -4.45 -31.93
N THR A 26 36.60 -5.75 -31.82
CA THR A 26 36.29 -6.47 -30.57
C THR A 26 37.43 -6.24 -29.57
N VAL A 27 37.14 -5.55 -28.48
CA VAL A 27 38.10 -5.21 -27.42
C VAL A 27 37.77 -6.02 -26.16
N THR A 28 38.71 -6.87 -25.74
CA THR A 28 38.49 -7.83 -24.64
C THR A 28 39.28 -7.44 -23.40
N TRP A 29 38.63 -7.45 -22.24
CA TRP A 29 39.28 -7.24 -20.96
C TRP A 29 40.19 -8.41 -20.60
N LEU A 30 41.43 -8.10 -20.23
CA LEU A 30 42.43 -9.05 -19.75
C LEU A 30 42.41 -9.12 -18.22
N THR A 31 42.91 -10.20 -17.64
CA THR A 31 43.19 -10.24 -16.20
C THR A 31 44.36 -9.28 -15.90
N PRO A 32 44.14 -8.17 -15.18
CA PRO A 32 45.19 -7.17 -14.97
C PRO A 32 46.32 -7.70 -14.08
N ALA A 33 47.57 -7.32 -14.38
CA ALA A 33 48.70 -7.47 -13.46
C ALA A 33 48.81 -6.31 -12.45
N GLY A 34 48.03 -5.23 -12.65
CA GLY A 34 48.08 -4.00 -11.88
C GLY A 34 46.69 -3.55 -11.39
N THR A 35 46.32 -2.30 -11.67
CA THR A 35 45.00 -1.77 -11.28
C THR A 35 43.88 -2.38 -12.12
N ASN A 36 42.64 -2.32 -11.61
CA ASN A 36 41.45 -2.83 -12.28
C ASN A 36 40.60 -1.74 -12.94
N TYR A 37 41.19 -0.56 -13.20
CA TYR A 37 40.45 0.57 -13.78
C TYR A 37 40.22 0.39 -15.29
N TRP A 38 39.01 0.72 -15.73
CA TRP A 38 38.56 0.62 -17.12
C TRP A 38 39.47 1.41 -18.08
N ASP A 39 39.97 2.57 -17.66
CA ASP A 39 40.73 3.53 -18.46
C ASP A 39 42.23 3.21 -18.58
N VAL A 40 42.68 2.06 -18.09
CA VAL A 40 44.07 1.63 -18.19
C VAL A 40 44.27 0.77 -19.45
N PRO A 41 45.04 1.23 -20.46
CA PRO A 41 45.13 0.54 -21.75
C PRO A 41 45.70 -0.87 -21.67
N THR A 42 46.63 -1.13 -20.73
CA THR A 42 47.25 -2.46 -20.55
C THR A 42 46.30 -3.52 -20.01
N ASN A 43 45.10 -3.13 -19.54
CA ASN A 43 44.07 -4.05 -19.10
C ASN A 43 43.22 -4.60 -20.27
N TRP A 44 43.45 -4.12 -21.49
CA TRP A 44 42.71 -4.51 -22.67
C TRP A 44 43.61 -5.22 -23.68
N ALA A 45 43.05 -6.22 -24.36
CA ALA A 45 43.71 -6.90 -25.46
C ALA A 45 44.10 -5.89 -26.54
N GLY A 46 45.37 -5.93 -26.99
CA GLY A 46 45.90 -4.94 -27.93
C GLY A 46 46.34 -3.61 -27.30
N GLY A 47 46.26 -3.46 -25.96
CA GLY A 47 46.84 -2.32 -25.25
C GLY A 47 46.11 -0.99 -25.47
N SER A 48 44.82 -1.03 -25.80
CA SER A 48 43.99 0.16 -26.07
C SER A 48 42.65 0.08 -25.35
N VAL A 49 42.23 1.19 -24.74
CA VAL A 49 40.92 1.31 -24.06
C VAL A 49 39.82 1.34 -25.13
N PRO A 50 38.65 0.70 -24.90
CA PRO A 50 37.53 0.74 -25.83
C PRO A 50 37.10 2.17 -26.19
N THR A 51 36.77 2.36 -27.46
CA THR A 51 36.37 3.63 -28.06
C THR A 51 35.01 3.54 -28.75
N ASN A 52 34.62 4.61 -29.44
CA ASN A 52 33.29 4.73 -30.07
C ASN A 52 33.07 3.67 -31.15
N GLY A 53 32.03 2.86 -30.98
CA GLY A 53 31.63 1.81 -31.91
C GLY A 53 32.25 0.43 -31.64
N ASP A 54 33.12 0.29 -30.65
CA ASP A 54 33.77 -1.00 -30.34
C ASP A 54 32.79 -2.00 -29.71
N GLU A 55 33.06 -3.28 -29.94
CA GLU A 55 32.41 -4.41 -29.25
C GLU A 55 33.25 -4.82 -28.06
N VAL A 56 32.71 -4.72 -26.85
CA VAL A 56 33.49 -4.92 -25.62
C VAL A 56 33.11 -6.22 -24.93
N VAL A 57 34.11 -7.00 -24.53
CA VAL A 57 33.90 -8.25 -23.79
C VAL A 57 34.65 -8.22 -22.46
N ILE A 58 33.92 -8.42 -21.36
CA ILE A 58 34.49 -8.68 -20.04
C ILE A 58 34.15 -10.12 -19.66
N ALA A 59 35.15 -11.00 -19.69
CA ALA A 59 35.00 -12.43 -19.44
C ALA A 59 35.98 -12.96 -18.37
N THR A 60 36.37 -12.13 -17.40
CA THR A 60 37.26 -12.50 -16.29
C THR A 60 36.47 -12.73 -15.00
N ASN A 61 36.78 -13.78 -14.25
CA ASN A 61 36.12 -14.10 -12.98
C ASN A 61 36.88 -13.63 -11.72
N ASN A 62 38.00 -12.91 -11.89
CA ASN A 62 39.01 -12.82 -10.83
C ASN A 62 39.11 -11.43 -10.17
N ILE A 63 39.03 -10.34 -10.96
CA ILE A 63 39.11 -8.97 -10.44
C ILE A 63 37.99 -8.15 -11.08
N GLY A 64 37.15 -7.51 -10.25
CA GLY A 64 36.06 -6.67 -10.75
C GLY A 64 36.60 -5.46 -11.51
N VAL A 65 36.05 -5.18 -12.69
CA VAL A 65 36.42 -4.02 -13.52
C VAL A 65 35.83 -2.76 -12.90
N ARG A 66 36.62 -1.71 -12.70
CA ARG A 66 36.16 -0.48 -12.06
C ARG A 66 35.99 0.64 -13.08
N LEU A 67 34.75 1.08 -13.25
CA LEU A 67 34.35 2.15 -14.13
C LEU A 67 34.30 3.46 -13.35
N THR A 68 35.28 4.33 -13.62
CA THR A 68 35.49 5.63 -12.97
C THR A 68 35.01 6.82 -13.80
N ASN A 69 34.89 6.62 -15.11
CA ASN A 69 34.45 7.59 -16.10
C ASN A 69 33.42 6.93 -17.02
N SER A 70 32.54 7.72 -17.61
CA SER A 70 31.58 7.19 -18.58
C SER A 70 32.29 6.54 -19.78
N THR A 71 31.77 5.42 -20.27
CA THR A 71 32.33 4.78 -21.47
C THR A 71 32.04 5.65 -22.70
N TYR A 72 32.85 5.50 -23.74
CA TYR A 72 32.45 5.91 -25.10
C TYR A 72 31.19 5.17 -25.54
N PRO A 73 30.45 5.66 -26.56
CA PRO A 73 29.31 4.93 -27.11
C PRO A 73 29.76 3.62 -27.79
N LEU A 74 29.64 2.50 -27.08
CA LEU A 74 30.04 1.19 -27.58
C LEU A 74 28.99 0.63 -28.56
N SER A 75 29.42 -0.24 -29.48
CA SER A 75 28.51 -1.10 -30.25
C SER A 75 27.83 -2.10 -29.31
N SER A 76 28.62 -2.78 -28.49
CA SER A 76 28.10 -3.74 -27.53
C SER A 76 28.99 -3.87 -26.31
N LEU A 77 28.41 -4.32 -25.20
CA LEU A 77 29.13 -4.79 -24.03
C LEU A 77 28.56 -6.14 -23.58
N LEU A 78 29.38 -7.18 -23.62
CA LEU A 78 29.09 -8.49 -23.05
C LEU A 78 29.89 -8.69 -21.76
N ILE A 79 29.19 -8.89 -20.65
CA ILE A 79 29.79 -9.25 -19.36
C ILE A 79 29.41 -10.68 -19.05
N SER A 80 30.40 -11.54 -18.90
CA SER A 80 30.22 -12.99 -18.83
C SER A 80 31.25 -13.65 -17.92
N ASN A 81 31.24 -14.98 -17.84
CA ASN A 81 32.18 -15.76 -17.04
C ASN A 81 32.29 -15.25 -15.58
N LYS A 82 31.14 -14.95 -14.97
CA LYS A 82 31.06 -14.43 -13.59
C LYS A 82 31.81 -13.12 -13.34
N ALA A 83 32.08 -12.33 -14.39
CA ALA A 83 32.73 -11.05 -14.26
C ALA A 83 31.90 -10.03 -13.47
N THR A 84 32.59 -9.14 -12.76
CA THR A 84 31.97 -8.03 -12.03
C THR A 84 32.40 -6.70 -12.63
N LEU A 85 31.44 -5.80 -12.91
CA LEU A 85 31.68 -4.41 -13.28
C LEU A 85 31.19 -3.50 -12.15
N ILE A 86 32.05 -2.60 -11.69
CA ILE A 86 31.87 -1.77 -10.49
C ILE A 86 31.88 -0.29 -10.89
N PHE A 87 30.76 0.40 -10.69
CA PHE A 87 30.64 1.85 -10.84
C PHE A 87 31.16 2.56 -9.58
N SER A 88 31.98 3.60 -9.74
CA SER A 88 32.65 4.25 -8.59
C SER A 88 32.14 5.63 -8.20
N ASN A 89 31.26 6.24 -8.98
CA ASN A 89 30.67 7.54 -8.68
C ASN A 89 29.20 7.61 -9.15
N TRP A 90 28.54 8.74 -8.91
CA TRP A 90 27.16 8.99 -9.35
C TRP A 90 27.08 9.21 -10.86
N ASP A 91 27.96 10.03 -11.44
CA ASP A 91 27.78 10.53 -12.82
C ASP A 91 28.30 9.61 -13.93
N THR A 92 28.98 8.52 -13.56
CA THR A 92 29.50 7.52 -14.49
C THR A 92 28.37 6.74 -15.16
N ALA A 93 28.30 6.82 -16.49
CA ALA A 93 27.38 6.08 -17.33
C ALA A 93 28.09 5.02 -18.18
N LEU A 94 27.54 3.81 -18.22
CA LEU A 94 27.86 2.84 -19.25
C LEU A 94 27.04 3.16 -20.50
N ASN A 95 27.70 3.64 -21.56
CA ASN A 95 27.10 3.96 -22.86
C ASN A 95 27.37 2.83 -23.87
N ALA A 96 26.34 2.15 -24.36
CA ALA A 96 26.48 1.10 -25.38
C ALA A 96 25.19 0.89 -26.17
N THR A 97 25.24 0.44 -27.42
CA THR A 97 24.02 0.09 -28.16
C THR A 97 23.36 -1.15 -27.54
N ASN A 98 24.13 -2.23 -27.35
CA ASN A 98 23.63 -3.46 -26.72
C ASN A 98 24.42 -3.82 -25.46
N VAL A 99 23.75 -4.05 -24.33
CA VAL A 99 24.39 -4.51 -23.09
C VAL A 99 23.83 -5.88 -22.72
N THR A 100 24.71 -6.86 -22.51
CA THR A 100 24.34 -8.20 -22.03
C THR A 100 25.07 -8.54 -20.75
N ILE A 101 24.31 -8.81 -19.70
CA ILE A 101 24.79 -9.33 -18.42
C ILE A 101 24.46 -10.82 -18.40
N ALA A 102 25.46 -11.65 -18.74
CA ALA A 102 25.28 -13.09 -18.86
C ALA A 102 25.25 -13.79 -17.49
N THR A 103 25.00 -15.10 -17.50
CA THR A 103 24.91 -15.91 -16.29
C THR A 103 26.13 -15.74 -15.36
N GLY A 104 25.85 -15.42 -14.10
CA GLY A 104 26.84 -15.20 -13.05
C GLY A 104 27.53 -13.85 -13.08
N ALA A 105 27.39 -13.06 -14.15
CA ALA A 105 27.96 -11.71 -14.23
C ALA A 105 27.20 -10.73 -13.33
N VAL A 106 27.90 -9.74 -12.78
CA VAL A 106 27.34 -8.76 -11.83
C VAL A 106 27.74 -7.34 -12.21
N LEU A 107 26.77 -6.44 -12.35
CA LEU A 107 26.99 -5.00 -12.25
C LEU A 107 26.69 -4.54 -10.83
N THR A 108 27.56 -3.72 -10.26
CA THR A 108 27.40 -3.18 -8.93
C THR A 108 28.02 -1.78 -8.83
N CYS A 109 27.87 -1.13 -7.70
CA CYS A 109 28.57 0.11 -7.38
C CYS A 109 29.36 -0.05 -6.08
N ALA A 110 30.18 0.95 -5.73
CA ALA A 110 30.72 1.06 -4.37
C ALA A 110 29.61 1.52 -3.39
N GLY A 111 29.93 1.64 -2.11
CA GLY A 111 28.96 1.97 -1.05
C GLY A 111 29.00 0.96 0.09
N PRO A 112 28.26 1.21 1.19
CA PRO A 112 27.35 2.35 1.43
C PRO A 112 28.08 3.70 1.60
N PHE A 113 27.34 4.80 1.72
CA PHE A 113 27.90 6.15 1.93
C PHE A 113 27.19 6.92 3.07
N SER A 114 27.89 7.88 3.67
CA SER A 114 27.36 8.69 4.78
C SER A 114 26.72 10.01 4.31
N ASN A 115 25.96 10.69 5.17
CA ASN A 115 25.49 12.05 4.86
C ASN A 115 26.63 13.08 4.82
N ASN A 116 27.82 12.72 5.31
CA ASN A 116 28.98 13.62 5.40
C ASN A 116 29.76 13.72 4.09
N VAL A 117 29.37 12.96 3.05
CA VAL A 117 29.80 13.23 1.67
C VAL A 117 28.79 14.17 1.02
N SER A 118 29.30 15.26 0.43
CA SER A 118 28.49 16.35 -0.14
C SER A 118 27.67 15.95 -1.37
N THR A 119 27.90 14.76 -1.92
CA THR A 119 27.19 14.22 -3.08
C THR A 119 26.88 12.74 -2.85
N MET A 120 25.79 12.27 -3.46
CA MET A 120 25.53 10.83 -3.55
C MET A 120 26.69 10.23 -4.33
N THR A 121 27.33 9.19 -3.81
CA THR A 121 28.60 8.75 -4.39
C THR A 121 28.50 7.51 -5.25
N ASN A 122 27.40 6.74 -5.25
CA ASN A 122 27.40 5.45 -5.94
C ASN A 122 26.02 5.07 -6.50
N ARG A 123 25.93 4.92 -7.83
CA ARG A 123 24.80 4.26 -8.52
C ARG A 123 25.31 3.40 -9.67
N VAL A 124 24.46 2.51 -10.17
CA VAL A 124 24.66 1.89 -11.49
C VAL A 124 23.85 2.70 -12.49
N TRP A 125 24.49 3.27 -13.52
CA TRP A 125 23.80 3.95 -14.63
C TRP A 125 24.17 3.33 -15.97
N ILE A 126 23.16 2.81 -16.67
CA ILE A 126 23.29 2.21 -18.00
C ILE A 126 22.49 3.05 -18.99
N ALA A 127 23.15 3.60 -20.00
CA ALA A 127 22.53 4.28 -21.13
C ALA A 127 22.73 3.42 -22.38
N CYS A 128 21.65 2.85 -22.92
CA CYS A 128 21.76 1.92 -24.03
C CYS A 128 20.60 1.96 -25.03
N SER A 129 20.70 1.19 -26.12
CA SER A 129 19.52 0.88 -26.93
C SER A 129 18.81 -0.35 -26.40
N ASN A 130 19.53 -1.45 -26.17
CA ASN A 130 18.96 -2.68 -25.63
C ASN A 130 19.77 -3.20 -24.44
N LEU A 131 19.05 -3.65 -23.41
CA LEU A 131 19.63 -4.32 -22.25
C LEU A 131 19.05 -5.72 -22.09
N THR A 132 19.92 -6.71 -21.94
CA THR A 132 19.56 -8.07 -21.54
C THR A 132 20.25 -8.41 -20.22
N VAL A 133 19.45 -8.64 -19.18
CA VAL A 133 19.90 -9.29 -17.93
C VAL A 133 19.51 -10.76 -18.04
N ALA A 134 20.43 -11.60 -18.51
CA ALA A 134 20.15 -13.02 -18.76
C ALA A 134 19.92 -13.79 -17.46
N ALA A 135 19.32 -14.98 -17.54
CA ALA A 135 19.14 -15.86 -16.39
C ALA A 135 20.46 -16.06 -15.62
N GLY A 136 20.41 -15.80 -14.31
CA GLY A 136 21.57 -15.85 -13.41
C GLY A 136 22.55 -14.67 -13.51
N GLY A 137 22.37 -13.73 -14.44
CA GLY A 137 23.06 -12.44 -14.44
C GLY A 137 22.40 -11.46 -13.46
N ALA A 138 23.17 -10.48 -12.96
CA ALA A 138 22.66 -9.55 -11.96
C ALA A 138 23.11 -8.09 -12.12
N ILE A 139 22.22 -7.17 -11.77
CA ILE A 139 22.56 -5.81 -11.33
C ILE A 139 22.24 -5.76 -9.83
N ASN A 140 23.25 -5.63 -8.98
CA ASN A 140 23.09 -5.75 -7.53
C ASN A 140 23.73 -4.56 -6.79
N VAL A 141 22.88 -3.79 -6.12
CA VAL A 141 23.27 -2.68 -5.24
C VAL A 141 22.65 -2.84 -3.83
N ASP A 142 22.43 -4.07 -3.38
CA ASP A 142 21.92 -4.38 -2.05
C ASP A 142 22.81 -3.77 -0.95
N ALA A 143 22.19 -3.07 0.01
CA ALA A 143 22.84 -2.40 1.13
C ALA A 143 23.92 -1.35 0.75
N LYS A 144 23.89 -0.81 -0.49
CA LYS A 144 24.88 0.17 -0.99
C LYS A 144 24.41 1.63 -0.95
N GLY A 145 23.29 1.91 -0.32
CA GLY A 145 22.72 3.24 -0.16
C GLY A 145 23.32 4.00 1.01
N TYR A 146 22.46 4.73 1.73
CA TYR A 146 22.90 5.44 2.93
C TYR A 146 23.33 4.47 4.03
N THR A 147 24.43 4.78 4.71
CA THR A 147 25.03 3.96 5.76
C THR A 147 24.29 4.09 7.09
N ALA A 148 24.37 3.03 7.89
CA ALA A 148 24.03 3.12 9.30
C ALA A 148 25.21 3.73 10.07
N VAL A 149 24.93 4.22 11.28
CA VAL A 149 25.95 4.76 12.20
C VAL A 149 25.94 3.97 13.49
N ASP A 150 27.07 4.01 14.19
CA ASP A 150 27.21 3.39 15.51
C ASP A 150 26.44 4.20 16.56
N GLY A 151 25.49 3.55 17.26
CA GLY A 151 24.73 4.15 18.35
C GLY A 151 24.00 5.44 17.98
N GLY A 152 23.42 5.52 16.78
CA GLY A 152 22.71 6.71 16.34
C GLY A 152 21.65 6.51 15.26
N ALA A 153 21.12 7.63 14.79
CA ALA A 153 20.08 7.66 13.76
C ALA A 153 20.64 7.19 12.40
N GLY A 154 19.86 6.35 11.71
CA GLY A 154 20.18 5.94 10.35
C GLY A 154 20.32 7.14 9.42
N GLN A 155 21.26 7.08 8.49
CA GLN A 155 21.48 8.17 7.53
C GLN A 155 20.49 8.12 6.36
N GLY A 156 20.40 9.22 5.63
CA GLY A 156 19.46 9.44 4.53
C GLY A 156 18.13 10.10 4.94
N PRO A 157 17.35 10.61 3.96
CA PRO A 157 16.15 11.43 4.22
C PRO A 157 15.04 10.73 5.01
N GLY A 158 14.95 9.39 4.91
CA GLY A 158 14.01 8.55 5.66
C GLY A 158 14.70 7.73 6.74
N GLY A 159 15.86 8.18 7.24
CA GLY A 159 16.67 7.46 8.22
C GLY A 159 15.91 7.09 9.50
N GLY A 160 16.16 5.87 10.00
CA GLY A 160 15.58 5.40 11.25
C GLY A 160 16.04 6.24 12.44
N THR A 161 15.12 6.57 13.35
CA THR A 161 15.37 7.34 14.56
C THR A 161 16.13 6.51 15.61
N ALA A 162 17.13 7.11 16.27
CA ALA A 162 17.94 6.45 17.32
C ALA A 162 17.09 5.98 18.51
N ASN A 163 16.38 6.91 19.19
CA ASN A 163 15.62 6.67 20.43
C ASN A 163 14.51 5.62 20.33
N TYR A 164 14.13 5.26 19.10
CA TYR A 164 13.12 4.26 18.84
C TYR A 164 13.65 3.20 17.89
N VAL A 165 14.95 3.06 17.67
CA VAL A 165 15.53 1.91 16.94
C VAL A 165 14.79 1.58 15.63
N SER A 166 14.32 2.61 14.90
CA SER A 166 13.31 2.41 13.86
C SER A 166 13.94 2.03 12.53
N GLY A 167 13.14 1.39 11.66
CA GLY A 167 13.58 1.10 10.30
C GLY A 167 13.68 2.35 9.45
N GLY A 168 14.58 2.35 8.48
CA GLY A 168 14.62 3.40 7.44
C GLY A 168 13.41 3.30 6.51
N GLY A 169 12.99 4.41 5.91
CA GLY A 169 11.95 4.46 4.87
C GLY A 169 12.47 5.00 3.53
N TYR A 170 11.81 4.65 2.42
CA TYR A 170 12.00 5.32 1.13
C TYR A 170 10.73 5.28 0.25
N GLY A 171 10.35 4.13 -0.29
CA GLY A 171 9.11 3.96 -1.04
C GLY A 171 7.94 3.57 -0.14
N GLY A 172 8.22 2.69 0.81
CA GLY A 172 7.41 2.40 1.98
C GLY A 172 8.06 2.99 3.21
N ALA A 173 7.26 3.20 4.24
CA ALA A 173 7.76 3.71 5.50
C ALA A 173 8.39 2.60 6.37
N GLY A 174 9.46 2.95 7.08
CA GLY A 174 10.02 2.11 8.13
C GLY A 174 9.14 2.14 9.40
N SER A 175 9.14 1.03 10.14
CA SER A 175 8.28 0.86 11.33
C SER A 175 9.07 0.96 12.62
N ILE A 176 8.41 1.32 13.73
CA ILE A 176 8.58 0.72 15.07
C ILE A 176 7.30 1.00 15.88
N SER A 177 6.79 0.00 16.62
CA SER A 177 5.67 0.11 17.57
C SER A 177 4.56 1.10 17.21
N ASP A 178 3.66 0.68 16.32
CA ASP A 178 2.46 1.41 15.82
C ASP A 178 2.70 2.83 15.28
N LEU A 179 3.96 3.28 15.16
CA LEU A 179 4.34 4.63 14.79
C LEU A 179 5.29 4.60 13.58
N THR A 180 5.01 5.48 12.62
CA THR A 180 5.75 5.60 11.37
C THR A 180 6.85 6.64 11.50
N TYR A 181 8.11 6.22 11.58
CA TYR A 181 9.24 7.13 11.80
C TYR A 181 10.19 7.26 10.60
N GLY A 182 10.44 6.19 9.85
CA GLY A 182 11.15 6.26 8.58
C GLY A 182 10.20 6.65 7.45
N ARG A 183 10.01 7.95 7.20
CA ARG A 183 9.04 8.41 6.18
C ARG A 183 9.48 8.04 4.76
N ALA A 184 8.52 7.74 3.90
CA ALA A 184 8.75 7.65 2.47
C ALA A 184 9.11 9.04 1.90
N TYR A 185 9.97 9.10 0.89
CA TYR A 185 10.41 10.34 0.24
C TYR A 185 10.73 10.13 -1.24
N GLY A 186 10.93 11.20 -2.00
CA GLY A 186 11.15 11.16 -3.45
C GLY A 186 9.89 10.87 -4.26
N ALA A 187 10.00 10.98 -5.58
CA ALA A 187 8.87 10.77 -6.50
C ALA A 187 8.80 9.29 -6.95
N PRO A 188 7.62 8.63 -6.91
CA PRO A 188 7.47 7.27 -7.43
C PRO A 188 7.86 7.12 -8.91
N ALA A 189 7.57 8.13 -9.74
CA ALA A 189 7.87 8.14 -11.17
C ALA A 189 9.36 8.39 -11.50
N ALA A 190 10.14 8.87 -10.53
CA ALA A 190 11.56 9.17 -10.68
C ALA A 190 12.32 8.76 -9.41
N PRO A 191 12.54 7.45 -9.18
CA PRO A 191 13.17 6.92 -7.98
C PRO A 191 14.70 7.06 -8.05
N GLU A 192 15.18 8.30 -8.02
CA GLU A 192 16.60 8.62 -8.22
C GLU A 192 17.45 8.43 -6.95
N ALA A 193 16.83 8.22 -5.79
CA ALA A 193 17.54 8.15 -4.52
C ALA A 193 17.80 6.70 -4.06
N PRO A 194 18.94 6.43 -3.40
CA PRO A 194 19.17 5.21 -2.67
C PRO A 194 18.36 5.21 -1.37
N GLY A 195 18.14 4.04 -0.80
CA GLY A 195 17.43 3.85 0.45
C GLY A 195 18.19 4.40 1.65
N SER A 196 17.43 4.80 2.67
CA SER A 196 17.92 5.24 3.98
C SER A 196 18.21 4.06 4.93
N ALA A 197 19.15 4.26 5.86
CA ALA A 197 19.52 3.26 6.86
C ALA A 197 18.54 3.20 8.04
N GLY A 198 18.55 2.08 8.76
CA GLY A 198 17.88 1.94 10.06
C GLY A 198 18.71 2.54 11.21
N GLY A 199 18.04 2.85 12.32
CA GLY A 199 18.65 3.47 13.50
C GLY A 199 18.82 2.53 14.69
N THR A 200 19.62 2.95 15.66
CA THR A 200 19.74 2.34 17.00
C THR A 200 20.20 3.41 18.00
N ASP A 201 19.86 3.27 19.27
CA ASP A 201 20.31 4.14 20.37
C ASP A 201 21.46 3.52 21.19
N ILE A 202 21.95 2.33 20.80
CA ILE A 202 22.94 1.59 21.59
C ILE A 202 24.31 1.66 20.93
N ALA A 203 25.28 2.21 21.66
CA ALA A 203 26.69 2.24 21.23
C ALA A 203 27.27 0.83 21.03
N GLY A 204 28.13 0.68 20.03
CA GLY A 204 28.63 -0.61 19.55
C GLY A 204 27.64 -1.36 18.66
N ARG A 205 26.55 -0.72 18.20
CA ARG A 205 25.52 -1.33 17.35
C ARG A 205 25.19 -0.45 16.16
N MET A 206 24.83 -1.09 15.06
CA MET A 206 24.47 -0.43 13.81
C MET A 206 23.19 -1.02 13.25
N GLY A 207 22.33 -0.16 12.70
CA GLY A 207 21.21 -0.57 11.86
C GLY A 207 21.65 -1.13 10.51
N GLY A 208 20.68 -1.57 9.72
CA GLY A 208 20.90 -1.98 8.34
C GLY A 208 21.09 -0.78 7.42
N HIS A 209 22.03 -0.88 6.47
CA HIS A 209 22.23 0.13 5.43
C HIS A 209 21.08 0.14 4.42
N GLY A 210 20.77 1.27 3.81
CA GLY A 210 19.76 1.30 2.75
C GLY A 210 20.24 0.69 1.44
N GLY A 211 19.32 0.33 0.55
CA GLY A 211 19.64 -0.17 -0.80
C GLY A 211 20.22 0.92 -1.70
N GLY A 212 21.06 0.57 -2.68
CA GLY A 212 21.64 1.53 -3.63
C GLY A 212 20.64 2.01 -4.71
N ALA A 213 21.14 2.75 -5.69
CA ALA A 213 20.35 3.26 -6.81
C ALA A 213 20.77 2.62 -8.15
N ILE A 214 19.79 2.31 -8.99
CA ILE A 214 19.97 1.78 -10.35
C ILE A 214 19.18 2.65 -11.33
N ARG A 215 19.83 3.13 -12.38
CA ARG A 215 19.23 3.85 -13.50
C ARG A 215 19.54 3.16 -14.82
N ILE A 216 18.51 2.84 -15.58
CA ILE A 216 18.59 2.21 -16.90
C ILE A 216 17.83 3.10 -17.87
N ASP A 217 18.54 3.76 -18.75
CA ASP A 217 17.98 4.56 -19.84
C ASP A 217 18.19 3.80 -21.15
N ALA A 218 17.22 2.95 -21.51
CA ALA A 218 17.22 2.23 -22.78
C ALA A 218 16.32 2.95 -23.79
N SER A 219 16.78 3.15 -25.03
CA SER A 219 15.92 3.68 -26.10
C SER A 219 15.05 2.61 -26.77
N GLY A 220 15.38 1.34 -26.60
CA GLY A 220 14.72 0.17 -27.18
C GLY A 220 14.25 -0.82 -26.10
N ASN A 221 14.69 -2.07 -26.19
CA ASN A 221 14.19 -3.17 -25.37
C ASN A 221 14.99 -3.38 -24.07
N VAL A 222 14.29 -3.60 -22.95
CA VAL A 222 14.87 -4.10 -21.70
C VAL A 222 14.30 -5.48 -21.40
N GLN A 223 15.14 -6.52 -21.43
CA GLN A 223 14.79 -7.89 -21.12
C GLN A 223 15.41 -8.33 -19.79
N VAL A 224 14.58 -8.78 -18.84
CA VAL A 224 15.02 -9.21 -17.50
C VAL A 224 14.61 -10.66 -17.23
N GLU A 225 15.60 -11.55 -17.27
CA GLU A 225 15.49 -12.97 -16.88
C GLU A 225 16.38 -13.29 -15.66
N GLY A 226 17.34 -12.42 -15.37
CA GLY A 226 18.18 -12.45 -14.18
C GLY A 226 17.61 -11.62 -13.03
N THR A 227 18.48 -11.01 -12.23
CA THR A 227 18.11 -10.24 -11.03
C THR A 227 18.55 -8.79 -11.11
N ILE A 228 17.65 -7.85 -10.83
CA ILE A 228 17.94 -6.44 -10.55
C ILE A 228 17.57 -6.18 -9.09
N SER A 229 18.53 -5.79 -8.25
CA SER A 229 18.36 -5.77 -6.79
C SER A 229 18.91 -4.51 -6.15
N ALA A 230 18.08 -3.87 -5.33
CA ALA A 230 18.41 -2.71 -4.51
C ALA A 230 17.80 -2.84 -3.10
N ASN A 231 17.94 -4.00 -2.46
CA ASN A 231 17.39 -4.24 -1.12
C ASN A 231 18.14 -3.45 -0.04
N GLY A 232 17.44 -3.08 1.02
CA GLY A 232 18.02 -2.66 2.28
C GLY A 232 18.67 -3.82 3.04
N GLY A 233 19.70 -3.52 3.80
CA GLY A 233 20.34 -4.45 4.73
C GLY A 233 19.51 -4.65 6.00
N ASN A 234 19.63 -5.82 6.60
CA ASN A 234 18.98 -6.11 7.89
C ASN A 234 19.70 -5.38 9.03
N GLY A 235 18.97 -5.14 10.12
CA GLY A 235 19.60 -4.86 11.42
C GLY A 235 20.44 -6.06 11.84
N VAL A 236 21.71 -5.83 12.19
CA VAL A 236 22.66 -6.93 12.46
C VAL A 236 22.67 -7.33 13.92
N LEU A 237 22.47 -6.37 14.82
CA LEU A 237 22.66 -6.54 16.26
C LEU A 237 21.34 -6.36 17.03
N LEU A 238 21.36 -6.75 18.30
CA LEU A 238 20.22 -6.61 19.20
C LEU A 238 19.67 -5.18 19.13
N TRP A 239 18.36 -5.00 18.99
CA TRP A 239 17.76 -3.66 18.93
C TRP A 239 18.41 -2.80 17.83
N SER A 240 18.25 -3.21 16.58
CA SER A 240 18.70 -2.44 15.44
C SER A 240 17.65 -2.40 14.33
N GLY A 241 17.44 -1.23 13.75
CA GLY A 241 16.49 -1.04 12.66
C GLY A 241 17.01 -1.58 11.33
N GLY A 242 16.14 -2.12 10.50
CA GLY A 242 16.45 -2.49 9.12
C GLY A 242 16.55 -1.28 8.19
N GLY A 243 17.42 -1.35 7.18
CA GLY A 243 17.52 -0.33 6.13
C GLY A 243 16.38 -0.43 5.12
N SER A 244 16.00 0.67 4.49
CA SER A 244 14.98 0.66 3.42
C SER A 244 15.54 0.15 2.09
N GLY A 245 14.65 -0.35 1.22
CA GLY A 245 14.99 -0.59 -0.18
C GLY A 245 15.38 0.70 -0.91
N GLY A 246 16.16 0.57 -1.98
CA GLY A 246 16.64 1.67 -2.81
C GLY A 246 15.76 1.98 -4.03
N GLY A 247 16.33 2.74 -4.96
CA GLY A 247 15.66 3.20 -6.19
C GLY A 247 16.09 2.41 -7.43
N VAL A 248 15.12 1.97 -8.23
CA VAL A 248 15.36 1.37 -9.55
C VAL A 248 14.52 2.10 -10.58
N MET A 249 15.16 2.79 -11.51
CA MET A 249 14.50 3.50 -12.61
C MET A 249 14.86 2.82 -13.93
N ILE A 250 13.86 2.37 -14.68
CA ILE A 250 14.00 1.75 -15.99
C ILE A 250 13.17 2.56 -16.98
N THR A 251 13.82 3.22 -17.93
CA THR A 251 13.18 3.84 -19.10
C THR A 251 13.46 2.96 -20.32
N CYS A 252 12.43 2.63 -21.10
CA CYS A 252 12.55 1.78 -22.28
C CYS A 252 11.45 2.05 -23.31
N GLN A 253 11.62 1.58 -24.54
CA GLN A 253 10.51 1.50 -25.48
C GLN A 253 9.59 0.32 -25.11
N THR A 254 10.18 -0.85 -24.86
CA THR A 254 9.50 -2.09 -24.45
C THR A 254 10.24 -2.78 -23.30
N PHE A 255 9.48 -3.33 -22.36
CA PHE A 255 9.94 -4.12 -21.23
C PHE A 255 9.49 -5.59 -21.40
N ASN A 256 10.45 -6.52 -21.27
CA ASN A 256 10.27 -7.95 -21.49
C ASN A 256 10.95 -8.77 -20.39
N GLY A 257 10.58 -10.04 -20.28
CA GLY A 257 11.23 -10.98 -19.39
C GLY A 257 10.30 -12.01 -18.78
N THR A 258 10.85 -13.19 -18.54
CA THR A 258 10.18 -14.29 -17.85
C THR A 258 11.07 -14.79 -16.73
N ASN A 259 10.48 -15.07 -15.56
CA ASN A 259 11.18 -15.60 -14.37
C ASN A 259 12.29 -14.70 -13.79
N GLY A 260 12.57 -13.53 -14.37
CA GLY A 260 13.46 -12.53 -13.78
C GLY A 260 12.88 -11.92 -12.50
N ILE A 261 13.74 -11.26 -11.72
CA ILE A 261 13.38 -10.62 -10.45
C ILE A 261 13.88 -9.18 -10.47
N ILE A 262 13.00 -8.22 -10.16
CA ILE A 262 13.36 -6.85 -9.81
C ILE A 262 12.89 -6.60 -8.37
N ARG A 263 13.82 -6.24 -7.48
CA ARG A 263 13.50 -6.11 -6.06
C ARG A 263 14.18 -4.91 -5.41
N ALA A 264 13.44 -4.27 -4.52
CA ALA A 264 13.92 -3.22 -3.63
C ALA A 264 13.22 -3.38 -2.29
N ARG A 265 13.49 -4.49 -1.59
CA ARG A 265 12.88 -4.81 -0.30
C ARG A 265 13.52 -4.03 0.83
N GLY A 266 12.74 -3.74 1.87
CA GLY A 266 13.27 -3.31 3.16
C GLY A 266 13.97 -4.45 3.88
N GLY A 267 14.96 -4.11 4.70
CA GLY A 267 15.67 -5.02 5.58
C GLY A 267 14.89 -5.32 6.86
N ASN A 268 15.08 -6.52 7.38
CA ASN A 268 14.47 -6.98 8.62
C ASN A 268 15.06 -6.23 9.83
N ASN A 269 14.35 -6.25 10.96
CA ASN A 269 14.91 -5.78 12.22
C ASN A 269 16.03 -6.72 12.72
N GLY A 270 16.83 -6.21 13.65
CA GLY A 270 17.79 -7.02 14.38
C GLY A 270 17.14 -7.93 15.43
N PRO A 271 17.92 -8.86 16.02
CA PRO A 271 17.42 -9.73 17.07
C PRO A 271 16.84 -8.96 18.26
N ASN A 272 15.86 -9.55 18.97
CA ASN A 272 15.23 -8.99 20.17
C ASN A 272 14.65 -7.57 20.04
N GLY A 273 14.33 -7.12 18.82
CA GLY A 273 13.55 -5.90 18.61
C GLY A 273 14.22 -4.86 17.71
N GLY A 274 13.51 -3.76 17.51
CA GLY A 274 13.83 -2.75 16.51
C GLY A 274 12.84 -2.77 15.34
N GLY A 275 12.89 -1.71 14.55
CA GLY A 275 12.02 -1.43 13.44
C GLY A 275 12.44 -2.09 12.14
N ALA A 276 11.49 -2.60 11.36
CA ALA A 276 11.80 -3.08 10.02
C ALA A 276 11.81 -1.95 8.99
N GLY A 277 12.71 -2.03 8.02
CA GLY A 277 12.85 -1.04 6.95
C GLY A 277 11.69 -1.10 5.96
N GLY A 278 11.29 0.03 5.41
CA GLY A 278 10.26 0.10 4.35
C GLY A 278 10.77 -0.37 3.00
N GLY A 279 9.86 -0.79 2.12
CA GLY A 279 10.19 -1.09 0.72
C GLY A 279 10.77 0.12 -0.03
N GLY A 280 11.51 -0.14 -1.10
CA GLY A 280 12.10 0.87 -1.98
C GLY A 280 11.15 1.34 -3.07
N ARG A 281 11.69 1.87 -4.16
CA ARG A 281 10.92 2.35 -5.31
C ARG A 281 11.43 1.74 -6.60
N ILE A 282 10.53 1.24 -7.42
CA ILE A 282 10.80 0.78 -8.79
C ILE A 282 9.91 1.59 -9.73
N ALA A 283 10.48 2.16 -10.79
CA ALA A 283 9.74 2.76 -11.89
C ALA A 283 10.12 2.05 -13.19
N ILE A 284 9.13 1.59 -13.95
CA ILE A 284 9.31 1.00 -15.28
C ILE A 284 8.51 1.85 -16.27
N LEU A 285 9.21 2.79 -16.89
CA LEU A 285 8.71 3.78 -17.82
C LEU A 285 8.89 3.26 -19.25
N TYR A 286 7.87 2.55 -19.75
CA TYR A 286 7.84 2.07 -21.12
C TYR A 286 6.95 2.97 -22.01
N SER A 287 7.14 2.89 -23.33
CA SER A 287 6.35 3.64 -24.30
C SER A 287 4.98 3.00 -24.60
N SER A 288 4.13 3.67 -25.38
CA SER A 288 2.86 3.10 -25.85
C SER A 288 3.01 1.80 -26.66
N ALA A 289 4.20 1.54 -27.22
CA ALA A 289 4.52 0.30 -27.93
C ALA A 289 4.37 -0.96 -27.04
N GLN A 290 4.46 -0.82 -25.71
CA GLN A 290 4.32 -1.94 -24.78
C GLN A 290 2.97 -2.66 -24.88
N SER A 291 1.89 -1.96 -25.22
CA SER A 291 0.54 -2.54 -25.24
C SER A 291 0.36 -3.65 -26.29
N GLY A 292 1.25 -3.72 -27.29
CA GLY A 292 1.24 -4.76 -28.32
C GLY A 292 2.08 -6.00 -28.00
N ILE A 293 2.74 -6.05 -26.84
CA ILE A 293 3.67 -7.13 -26.49
C ILE A 293 2.92 -8.29 -25.84
N ILE A 294 2.96 -9.45 -26.50
CA ILE A 294 2.37 -10.71 -26.05
C ILE A 294 3.41 -11.84 -26.18
N PRO A 295 3.62 -12.68 -25.15
CA PRO A 295 2.93 -12.68 -23.86
C PRO A 295 3.35 -11.50 -22.96
N THR A 296 2.45 -11.10 -22.05
CA THR A 296 2.77 -10.10 -21.03
C THR A 296 3.96 -10.56 -20.18
N PRO A 297 4.92 -9.68 -19.85
CA PRO A 297 6.07 -10.04 -19.03
C PRO A 297 5.65 -10.61 -17.66
N THR A 298 6.39 -11.62 -17.18
CA THR A 298 6.11 -12.31 -15.90
C THR A 298 7.21 -12.10 -14.86
N VAL A 299 8.02 -11.05 -15.04
CA VAL A 299 9.06 -10.64 -14.10
C VAL A 299 8.46 -10.44 -12.70
N GLN A 300 9.15 -10.95 -11.67
CA GLN A 300 8.75 -10.76 -10.29
C GLN A 300 9.19 -9.39 -9.78
N ILE A 301 8.25 -8.59 -9.31
CA ILE A 301 8.49 -7.27 -8.69
C ILE A 301 8.27 -7.39 -7.19
N GLN A 302 9.32 -7.15 -6.40
CA GLN A 302 9.31 -7.36 -4.96
C GLN A 302 9.69 -6.09 -4.20
N LEU A 303 8.69 -5.42 -3.63
CA LEU A 303 8.80 -4.18 -2.86
C LEU A 303 8.34 -4.37 -1.40
N ASN A 304 8.52 -5.56 -0.85
CA ASN A 304 8.17 -5.86 0.54
C ASN A 304 8.89 -4.90 1.49
N GLY A 305 8.21 -4.46 2.55
CA GLY A 305 8.91 -4.01 3.75
C GLY A 305 9.62 -5.18 4.43
N GLY A 306 10.60 -4.87 5.27
CA GLY A 306 11.26 -5.87 6.11
C GLY A 306 10.29 -6.45 7.13
N ALA A 307 10.65 -7.62 7.66
CA ALA A 307 9.95 -8.27 8.77
C ALA A 307 10.63 -7.97 10.11
N GLY A 308 9.83 -7.97 11.16
CA GLY A 308 10.33 -7.85 12.53
C GLY A 308 9.29 -8.32 13.54
N SER A 309 9.76 -8.84 14.67
CA SER A 309 8.89 -9.23 15.78
C SER A 309 9.60 -9.00 17.13
N TYR A 310 8.83 -8.57 18.13
CA TYR A 310 9.27 -8.44 19.51
C TYR A 310 8.09 -8.63 20.45
N ALA A 311 8.26 -9.49 21.47
CA ALA A 311 7.26 -9.79 22.49
C ALA A 311 5.84 -10.10 21.93
N GLY A 312 5.78 -10.79 20.78
CA GLY A 312 4.52 -11.14 20.11
C GLY A 312 3.92 -10.05 19.21
N THR A 313 4.52 -8.85 19.16
CA THR A 313 4.12 -7.75 18.26
C THR A 313 4.94 -7.81 16.97
N THR A 314 4.29 -7.68 15.81
CA THR A 314 4.94 -7.69 14.49
C THR A 314 5.22 -6.26 14.03
N TYR A 315 6.46 -5.98 13.64
CA TYR A 315 6.93 -4.71 13.06
C TYR A 315 7.31 -4.95 11.61
N ILE A 316 6.37 -4.75 10.70
CA ILE A 316 6.63 -4.81 9.26
C ILE A 316 6.81 -3.39 8.73
N GLY A 317 7.84 -3.20 7.89
CA GLY A 317 7.90 -1.99 7.07
C GLY A 317 6.73 -1.97 6.10
N ASP A 318 6.26 -0.78 5.74
CA ASP A 318 5.25 -0.66 4.69
C ASP A 318 5.86 -1.02 3.32
N ILE A 319 5.00 -1.45 2.41
CA ILE A 319 5.38 -1.82 1.04
C ILE A 319 5.88 -0.62 0.24
N GLY A 320 6.85 -0.86 -0.64
CA GLY A 320 7.42 0.13 -1.55
C GLY A 320 6.55 0.38 -2.79
N THR A 321 6.98 1.30 -3.67
CA THR A 321 6.18 1.72 -4.83
C THR A 321 6.70 1.14 -6.15
N LEU A 322 5.78 0.64 -6.99
CA LEU A 322 5.97 0.36 -8.41
C LEU A 322 5.23 1.45 -9.21
N TYR A 323 5.96 2.23 -10.00
CA TYR A 323 5.36 3.18 -10.95
C TYR A 323 5.42 2.62 -12.38
N ILE A 324 4.27 2.55 -13.05
CA ILE A 324 4.14 2.15 -14.45
C ILE A 324 3.15 3.09 -15.17
N PRO A 325 3.44 3.53 -16.40
CA PRO A 325 2.61 4.53 -17.10
C PRO A 325 1.27 3.98 -17.59
N SER A 326 1.06 2.66 -17.54
CA SER A 326 -0.18 1.98 -17.92
C SER A 326 -0.24 0.59 -17.24
N PRO A 327 -1.34 -0.18 -17.36
CA PRO A 327 -1.39 -1.55 -16.87
C PRO A 327 -0.79 -2.59 -17.83
N ALA A 328 -0.11 -2.21 -18.92
CA ALA A 328 0.32 -3.11 -20.01
C ALA A 328 1.31 -4.24 -19.59
N ILE A 329 1.94 -4.14 -18.43
CA ILE A 329 2.80 -5.20 -17.87
C ILE A 329 2.16 -5.94 -16.68
N LEU A 330 0.90 -5.62 -16.35
CA LEU A 330 0.13 -6.33 -15.34
C LEU A 330 -0.59 -7.51 -15.99
N THR A 331 -0.68 -8.63 -15.26
CA THR A 331 -1.54 -9.74 -15.65
C THR A 331 -2.79 -9.77 -14.75
N PRO A 332 -3.91 -10.35 -15.22
CA PRO A 332 -5.10 -10.60 -14.39
C PRO A 332 -4.82 -11.41 -13.11
N THR A 333 -3.73 -12.18 -13.05
CA THR A 333 -3.30 -12.89 -11.84
C THR A 333 -2.04 -12.25 -11.26
N LEU A 334 -2.24 -11.37 -10.29
CA LEU A 334 -1.14 -10.77 -9.52
C LEU A 334 -0.62 -11.79 -8.51
N ALA A 335 0.39 -12.54 -8.95
CA ALA A 335 1.20 -13.45 -8.12
C ALA A 335 2.67 -12.99 -8.06
N ASN A 336 3.09 -12.18 -9.03
CA ASN A 336 4.47 -11.76 -9.25
C ASN A 336 4.74 -10.33 -8.79
N ILE A 337 3.75 -9.60 -8.27
CA ILE A 337 3.92 -8.20 -7.83
C ILE A 337 3.56 -8.08 -6.35
N TYR A 338 4.49 -7.56 -5.56
CA TYR A 338 4.30 -7.19 -4.16
C TYR A 338 4.70 -5.72 -4.00
N GLY A 339 3.76 -4.83 -3.72
CA GLY A 339 4.02 -3.38 -3.71
C GLY A 339 2.80 -2.49 -3.91
N GLN A 340 3.03 -1.18 -3.82
CA GLN A 340 2.06 -0.14 -4.16
C GLN A 340 2.19 0.20 -5.66
N VAL A 341 1.19 -0.15 -6.47
CA VAL A 341 1.17 0.11 -7.91
C VAL A 341 0.54 1.48 -8.19
N LEU A 342 1.22 2.27 -9.01
CA LEU A 342 0.94 3.67 -9.33
C LEU A 342 1.21 3.95 -10.83
N GLY A 343 0.70 5.08 -11.33
CA GLY A 343 0.98 5.65 -12.65
C GLY A 343 -0.13 5.54 -13.69
N PHE A 344 -1.33 5.05 -13.33
CA PHE A 344 -2.46 4.98 -14.27
C PHE A 344 -3.81 5.24 -13.60
N SER A 345 -4.74 5.81 -14.36
CA SER A 345 -6.07 6.23 -13.86
C SER A 345 -7.17 5.20 -14.06
N SER A 346 -6.94 4.14 -14.85
CA SER A 346 -7.92 3.08 -15.04
C SER A 346 -7.29 1.73 -15.34
N TRP A 347 -7.95 0.65 -14.91
CA TRP A 347 -7.63 -0.72 -15.28
C TRP A 347 -8.92 -1.54 -15.35
N SER A 348 -9.10 -2.29 -16.44
CA SER A 348 -10.33 -3.04 -16.70
C SER A 348 -10.07 -4.51 -17.07
N PRO A 349 -9.52 -5.34 -16.16
CA PRO A 349 -9.33 -6.76 -16.45
C PRO A 349 -10.65 -7.54 -16.37
N ASP A 350 -10.78 -8.62 -17.14
CA ASP A 350 -11.99 -9.46 -17.09
C ASP A 350 -12.16 -10.12 -15.71
N SER A 351 -11.07 -10.57 -15.11
CA SER A 351 -11.02 -11.13 -13.75
C SER A 351 -9.76 -10.62 -13.06
N LEU A 352 -9.75 -10.55 -11.73
CA LEU A 352 -8.57 -10.16 -10.96
C LEU A 352 -8.30 -11.17 -9.85
N THR A 353 -7.15 -11.84 -9.89
CA THR A 353 -6.71 -12.73 -8.82
C THR A 353 -5.47 -12.18 -8.14
N ILE A 354 -5.54 -11.93 -6.83
CA ILE A 354 -4.40 -11.65 -5.97
C ILE A 354 -4.07 -12.94 -5.21
N THR A 355 -2.87 -13.48 -5.41
CA THR A 355 -2.51 -14.75 -4.75
C THR A 355 -1.14 -14.69 -4.08
N ASN A 356 -1.10 -15.00 -2.78
CA ASN A 356 0.11 -14.98 -1.94
C ASN A 356 0.93 -13.67 -2.02
N THR A 357 0.30 -12.54 -2.32
CA THR A 357 0.98 -11.24 -2.45
C THR A 357 0.18 -10.08 -1.86
N TRP A 358 0.88 -9.03 -1.43
CA TRP A 358 0.28 -7.78 -0.99
C TRP A 358 0.41 -6.72 -2.09
N VAL A 359 -0.72 -6.34 -2.67
CA VAL A 359 -0.81 -5.29 -3.69
C VAL A 359 -1.67 -4.16 -3.17
N ARG A 360 -1.16 -2.92 -3.28
CA ARG A 360 -1.94 -1.70 -3.08
C ARG A 360 -2.05 -0.96 -4.41
N LEU A 361 -3.25 -0.75 -4.93
CA LEU A 361 -3.49 0.11 -6.08
C LEU A 361 -3.75 1.53 -5.55
N ALA A 362 -2.71 2.35 -5.52
CA ALA A 362 -2.64 3.52 -4.64
C ALA A 362 -2.97 4.87 -5.31
N ASP A 363 -3.16 4.90 -6.63
CA ASP A 363 -3.47 6.15 -7.33
C ASP A 363 -4.82 6.73 -6.91
N GLU A 364 -4.83 8.02 -6.60
CA GLU A 364 -6.06 8.76 -6.34
C GLU A 364 -6.95 8.78 -7.59
N GLY A 365 -8.21 8.38 -7.43
CA GLY A 365 -9.18 8.39 -8.52
C GLY A 365 -9.06 7.23 -9.52
N LEU A 366 -8.19 6.24 -9.27
CA LEU A 366 -8.10 5.02 -10.09
C LEU A 366 -9.47 4.35 -10.26
N GLN A 367 -9.88 4.11 -11.50
CA GLN A 367 -11.07 3.35 -11.85
C GLN A 367 -10.70 1.88 -12.13
N LEU A 368 -11.01 0.98 -11.19
CA LEU A 368 -10.88 -0.46 -11.38
C LEU A 368 -12.23 -1.08 -11.77
N THR A 369 -12.33 -1.61 -12.99
CA THR A 369 -13.53 -2.32 -13.47
C THR A 369 -13.21 -3.80 -13.68
N VAL A 370 -13.87 -4.70 -12.96
CA VAL A 370 -13.70 -6.15 -13.17
C VAL A 370 -15.02 -6.75 -13.62
N THR A 371 -15.06 -7.34 -14.81
CA THR A 371 -16.33 -7.81 -15.42
C THR A 371 -16.82 -9.13 -14.84
N ASN A 372 -15.90 -9.96 -14.33
CA ASN A 372 -16.17 -11.21 -13.64
C ASN A 372 -15.80 -11.09 -12.15
N ASP A 373 -14.87 -11.92 -11.68
CA ASP A 373 -14.58 -12.10 -10.25
C ASP A 373 -13.28 -11.43 -9.82
N ILE A 374 -13.29 -10.87 -8.60
CA ILE A 374 -12.10 -10.52 -7.83
C ILE A 374 -11.86 -11.63 -6.80
N THR A 375 -10.70 -12.29 -6.86
CA THR A 375 -10.30 -13.36 -5.95
C THR A 375 -9.04 -12.95 -5.18
N VAL A 376 -9.07 -12.96 -3.84
CA VAL A 376 -7.89 -12.72 -2.98
C VAL A 376 -7.65 -13.98 -2.14
N ARG A 377 -6.54 -14.70 -2.36
CA ARG A 377 -6.30 -16.05 -1.78
C ARG A 377 -4.82 -16.40 -1.52
N GLY A 378 -4.55 -17.42 -0.71
CA GLY A 378 -3.19 -17.74 -0.18
C GLY A 378 -2.66 -16.82 0.95
N SER A 379 -2.14 -17.37 2.05
CA SER A 379 -2.01 -16.76 3.39
C SER A 379 -1.46 -15.32 3.50
N SER A 380 -0.67 -14.87 2.53
CA SER A 380 -0.08 -13.53 2.45
C SER A 380 -0.85 -12.56 1.54
N ALA A 381 -1.99 -12.95 0.98
CA ALA A 381 -2.71 -12.17 -0.01
C ALA A 381 -3.49 -11.00 0.59
N LYS A 382 -3.24 -9.81 0.04
CA LYS A 382 -3.90 -8.56 0.41
C LYS A 382 -4.07 -7.70 -0.83
N LEU A 383 -5.27 -7.15 -1.01
CA LEU A 383 -5.57 -6.11 -1.99
C LEU A 383 -5.95 -4.84 -1.24
N GLU A 384 -5.31 -3.73 -1.56
CA GLU A 384 -5.71 -2.41 -1.08
C GLU A 384 -5.98 -1.53 -2.30
N ILE A 385 -7.02 -0.71 -2.27
CA ILE A 385 -7.29 0.25 -3.36
C ILE A 385 -7.60 1.62 -2.74
N GLY A 386 -6.96 2.66 -3.25
CA GLY A 386 -7.05 4.04 -2.77
C GLY A 386 -5.78 4.52 -2.06
N SER A 387 -5.69 5.85 -1.85
CA SER A 387 -4.48 6.57 -1.44
C SER A 387 -4.28 6.71 0.08
N ALA A 388 -4.87 5.84 0.89
CA ALA A 388 -4.70 5.96 2.34
C ALA A 388 -3.26 5.57 2.73
N THR A 389 -2.44 6.58 3.03
CA THR A 389 -1.38 6.38 4.02
C THR A 389 -2.11 6.04 5.32
N MET A 390 -2.06 4.78 5.74
CA MET A 390 -2.57 4.36 7.05
C MET A 390 -1.67 5.00 8.14
N GLN A 391 -1.85 6.29 8.41
CA GLN A 391 -1.17 7.00 9.49
C GLN A 391 -1.93 6.77 10.80
N GLY A 392 -1.28 6.09 11.74
CA GLY A 392 -1.66 6.06 13.15
C GLY A 392 -2.75 5.06 13.49
N GLY A 393 -2.46 4.23 14.49
CA GLY A 393 -3.31 3.15 14.97
C GLY A 393 -4.75 3.54 15.26
N ASN A 394 -5.68 2.84 14.60
CA ASN A 394 -6.94 2.40 15.19
C ASN A 394 -7.29 1.02 14.61
N VAL A 395 -6.70 0.01 15.25
CA VAL A 395 -7.15 -1.37 15.50
C VAL A 395 -7.84 -2.13 14.36
N LEU A 396 -7.10 -3.08 13.80
CA LEU A 396 -7.50 -4.49 13.71
C LEU A 396 -6.28 -5.39 14.01
N GLN A 397 -6.03 -5.66 15.30
CA GLN A 397 -5.20 -6.79 15.71
C GLN A 397 -6.11 -8.02 15.88
N GLY A 398 -5.82 -9.09 15.13
CA GLY A 398 -6.50 -10.39 15.20
C GLY A 398 -6.12 -11.26 13.99
N ALA A 399 -5.53 -12.42 14.23
CA ALA A 399 -4.73 -13.20 13.28
C ALA A 399 -5.50 -13.94 12.17
N ALA A 400 -4.77 -14.19 11.06
CA ALA A 400 -4.94 -15.16 9.96
C ALA A 400 -5.90 -14.85 8.78
N GLY A 401 -5.35 -14.23 7.71
CA GLY A 401 -5.62 -14.58 6.30
C GLY A 401 -6.75 -13.87 5.53
N TYR A 402 -6.36 -13.09 4.50
CA TYR A 402 -7.11 -12.43 3.40
C TYR A 402 -7.77 -11.07 3.69
N TYR A 403 -7.30 -10.01 3.02
CA TYR A 403 -7.72 -8.62 3.24
C TYR A 403 -8.04 -7.87 1.93
N LEU A 404 -9.20 -7.20 1.84
CA LEU A 404 -9.46 -6.10 0.90
C LEU A 404 -9.75 -4.82 1.70
N ALA A 405 -8.98 -3.73 1.55
CA ALA A 405 -9.28 -2.43 2.18
C ALA A 405 -9.36 -1.26 1.19
N LEU A 406 -10.38 -0.43 1.37
CA LEU A 406 -10.69 0.74 0.52
C LEU A 406 -10.88 2.00 1.34
N GLY A 407 -10.11 3.06 1.03
CA GLY A 407 -10.03 4.36 1.73
C GLY A 407 -10.68 5.55 1.00
N THR A 408 -10.47 6.77 1.54
CA THR A 408 -11.36 7.95 1.46
C THR A 408 -11.64 8.60 0.09
N ASN A 409 -12.87 9.13 -0.08
CA ASN A 409 -13.48 9.97 -1.14
C ASN A 409 -14.12 9.27 -2.35
N GLY A 410 -15.47 9.12 -2.32
CA GLY A 410 -16.32 9.03 -3.53
C GLY A 410 -16.11 7.81 -4.44
N PHE A 411 -15.47 6.74 -3.98
CA PHE A 411 -15.09 5.60 -4.82
C PHE A 411 -16.25 4.60 -5.06
N VAL A 412 -16.25 3.99 -6.26
CA VAL A 412 -17.19 2.94 -6.70
C VAL A 412 -16.38 1.74 -7.22
N VAL A 413 -16.36 0.63 -6.47
CA VAL A 413 -15.99 -0.68 -7.04
C VAL A 413 -17.23 -1.29 -7.68
N SER A 414 -17.11 -1.75 -8.93
CA SER A 414 -18.11 -2.58 -9.59
C SER A 414 -17.49 -3.94 -9.95
N MET A 415 -18.15 -5.02 -9.54
CA MET A 415 -17.78 -6.40 -9.89
C MET A 415 -19.04 -7.26 -10.08
N ASN A 416 -18.87 -8.48 -10.60
CA ASN A 416 -19.98 -9.41 -10.79
C ASN A 416 -20.42 -10.03 -9.47
N ASN A 417 -19.58 -10.88 -8.88
CA ASN A 417 -19.81 -11.50 -7.57
C ASN A 417 -18.71 -11.12 -6.58
N LEU A 418 -19.05 -11.17 -5.29
CA LEU A 418 -18.11 -11.05 -4.19
C LEU A 418 -18.35 -12.17 -3.18
N LEU A 419 -17.37 -13.07 -3.05
CA LEU A 419 -17.35 -14.11 -2.02
C LEU A 419 -16.29 -13.79 -0.98
N ILE A 420 -16.69 -13.74 0.29
CA ILE A 420 -15.80 -13.56 1.44
C ILE A 420 -15.98 -14.78 2.33
N ASP A 421 -14.97 -15.65 2.35
CA ASP A 421 -15.08 -16.97 2.94
C ASP A 421 -13.71 -17.47 3.46
N GLY A 422 -13.69 -18.60 4.16
CA GLY A 422 -12.44 -19.28 4.56
C GLY A 422 -11.48 -18.44 5.42
N GLY A 423 -12.01 -17.57 6.29
CA GLY A 423 -11.26 -16.62 7.12
C GLY A 423 -11.20 -15.20 6.53
N GLY A 424 -11.65 -15.01 5.30
CA GLY A 424 -11.43 -13.75 4.59
C GLY A 424 -12.11 -12.53 5.20
N THR A 425 -11.45 -11.38 5.05
CA THR A 425 -11.89 -10.08 5.58
C THR A 425 -11.90 -9.00 4.50
N LEU A 426 -12.97 -8.22 4.45
CA LEU A 426 -13.10 -6.96 3.69
C LEU A 426 -13.29 -5.81 4.68
N SER A 427 -12.50 -4.75 4.58
CA SER A 427 -12.67 -3.52 5.37
C SER A 427 -12.95 -2.33 4.47
N LEU A 428 -14.09 -1.68 4.65
CA LEU A 428 -14.48 -0.48 3.89
C LEU A 428 -14.35 0.75 4.79
N PHE A 429 -13.46 1.67 4.45
CA PHE A 429 -13.21 2.89 5.20
C PHE A 429 -13.86 4.09 4.51
N SER A 430 -14.69 4.80 5.26
CA SER A 430 -15.38 5.99 4.76
C SER A 430 -14.46 7.21 4.78
N GLY A 431 -14.54 8.02 3.72
CA GLY A 431 -13.80 9.27 3.60
C GLY A 431 -14.43 10.49 4.23
N MET A 432 -13.61 11.55 4.35
CA MET A 432 -14.10 12.89 4.69
C MET A 432 -14.80 13.49 3.46
N SER A 433 -16.12 13.31 3.33
CA SER A 433 -16.86 13.92 2.22
C SER A 433 -16.82 15.44 2.32
N ASN A 434 -16.29 16.12 1.30
CA ASN A 434 -16.26 17.58 1.17
C ASN A 434 -17.45 18.14 0.36
N ALA A 435 -18.65 17.56 0.52
CA ALA A 435 -19.93 18.09 0.01
C ALA A 435 -20.21 18.01 -1.51
N VAL A 436 -20.12 16.81 -2.11
CA VAL A 436 -20.76 16.55 -3.43
C VAL A 436 -21.73 15.36 -3.40
N ASP A 437 -21.57 14.41 -2.47
CA ASP A 437 -22.56 13.35 -2.21
C ASP A 437 -22.79 13.24 -0.71
N THR A 438 -23.95 13.68 -0.23
CA THR A 438 -24.29 13.73 1.20
C THR A 438 -24.74 12.39 1.76
N ASN A 439 -24.73 11.32 0.96
CA ASN A 439 -25.41 10.06 1.26
C ASN A 439 -24.50 8.94 1.81
N TRP A 440 -23.18 9.04 1.61
CA TRP A 440 -22.19 8.02 1.99
C TRP A 440 -20.74 8.55 1.95
N GLY A 441 -19.84 7.92 2.72
CA GLY A 441 -18.38 8.16 2.68
C GLY A 441 -17.58 7.13 1.89
N ALA A 442 -18.15 5.97 1.58
CA ALA A 442 -17.62 4.96 0.66
C ALA A 442 -18.77 4.11 0.08
N ARG A 443 -18.68 3.70 -1.19
CA ARG A 443 -19.69 2.86 -1.85
C ARG A 443 -19.09 1.59 -2.47
N LEU A 444 -19.68 0.44 -2.13
CA LEU A 444 -19.44 -0.84 -2.78
C LEU A 444 -20.63 -1.21 -3.67
N SER A 445 -20.41 -1.43 -4.98
CA SER A 445 -21.45 -1.87 -5.91
C SER A 445 -21.16 -3.26 -6.47
N ILE A 446 -22.08 -4.21 -6.29
CA ILE A 446 -21.92 -5.60 -6.73
C ILE A 446 -23.13 -5.94 -7.59
N THR A 447 -22.92 -6.28 -8.86
CA THR A 447 -24.04 -6.42 -9.81
C THR A 447 -24.86 -7.69 -9.58
N SER A 448 -24.21 -8.80 -9.22
CA SER A 448 -24.87 -10.07 -8.93
C SER A 448 -24.97 -10.31 -7.43
N ALA A 449 -24.06 -11.06 -6.80
CA ALA A 449 -24.25 -11.50 -5.41
C ALA A 449 -23.06 -11.19 -4.50
N VAL A 450 -23.36 -10.82 -3.26
CA VAL A 450 -22.41 -10.82 -2.13
C VAL A 450 -22.72 -12.00 -1.23
N THR A 451 -21.74 -12.85 -0.99
CA THR A 451 -21.85 -13.96 -0.05
C THR A 451 -20.75 -13.88 1.00
N VAL A 452 -21.14 -13.95 2.28
CA VAL A 452 -20.24 -13.83 3.43
C VAL A 452 -20.35 -15.07 4.30
N GLY A 453 -19.24 -15.79 4.47
CA GLY A 453 -19.07 -16.92 5.39
C GLY A 453 -19.85 -18.19 5.02
N ASN A 454 -19.83 -18.58 3.74
CA ASN A 454 -20.61 -19.72 3.23
C ASN A 454 -20.01 -21.08 3.63
N SER A 455 -18.71 -21.27 3.41
CA SER A 455 -18.00 -22.56 3.57
C SER A 455 -17.02 -22.54 4.76
N GLY A 456 -16.74 -21.36 5.29
CA GLY A 456 -15.89 -21.04 6.44
C GLY A 456 -16.25 -19.65 6.96
N SER A 457 -15.45 -19.07 7.86
CA SER A 457 -15.71 -17.72 8.35
C SER A 457 -15.51 -16.66 7.25
N GLY A 458 -16.33 -15.61 7.25
CA GLY A 458 -16.15 -14.47 6.35
C GLY A 458 -16.57 -13.19 7.05
N THR A 459 -15.80 -12.12 6.89
CA THR A 459 -16.05 -10.86 7.60
C THR A 459 -16.02 -9.64 6.67
N ILE A 460 -17.03 -8.78 6.79
CA ILE A 460 -17.02 -7.42 6.25
C ILE A 460 -17.01 -6.45 7.42
N TYR A 461 -16.03 -5.54 7.46
CA TYR A 461 -16.03 -4.37 8.32
C TYR A 461 -16.46 -3.13 7.56
N SER A 462 -17.46 -2.43 8.07
CA SER A 462 -17.82 -1.07 7.64
C SER A 462 -17.32 -0.08 8.69
N VAL A 463 -16.40 0.79 8.27
CA VAL A 463 -15.74 1.77 9.12
C VAL A 463 -16.19 3.16 8.72
N ALA A 464 -16.90 3.82 9.65
CA ALA A 464 -17.28 5.21 9.47
C ALA A 464 -16.07 6.12 9.66
N HIS A 465 -16.14 7.31 9.09
CA HIS A 465 -15.11 8.32 9.36
C HIS A 465 -15.23 8.81 10.80
N SER A 466 -14.14 8.74 11.55
CA SER A 466 -14.11 8.82 13.01
C SER A 466 -14.60 10.16 13.60
N THR A 467 -14.58 11.25 12.83
CA THR A 467 -14.93 12.59 13.31
C THR A 467 -16.21 13.19 12.72
N ASN A 468 -16.62 12.77 11.52
CA ASN A 468 -17.82 13.28 10.86
C ASN A 468 -18.91 12.21 10.64
N GLY A 469 -18.61 10.94 10.96
CA GLY A 469 -19.59 9.84 11.01
C GLY A 469 -20.04 9.32 9.65
N GLN A 470 -19.40 9.77 8.55
CA GLN A 470 -19.73 9.33 7.20
C GLN A 470 -19.66 7.81 7.09
N ALA A 471 -20.68 7.22 6.47
CA ALA A 471 -20.97 5.78 6.52
C ALA A 471 -20.64 5.07 5.21
N THR A 472 -20.50 3.74 5.26
CA THR A 472 -20.38 2.94 4.04
C THR A 472 -21.76 2.60 3.47
N PHE A 473 -21.81 2.41 2.15
CA PHE A 473 -23.00 2.00 1.43
C PHE A 473 -22.76 0.80 0.52
N PHE A 474 -23.68 -0.16 0.57
CA PHE A 474 -23.67 -1.37 -0.24
C PHE A 474 -24.85 -1.32 -1.21
N ARG A 475 -24.58 -1.35 -2.52
CA ARG A 475 -25.57 -1.65 -3.55
C ARG A 475 -25.26 -2.99 -4.17
N VAL A 476 -26.15 -3.96 -4.04
CA VAL A 476 -25.88 -5.35 -4.41
C VAL A 476 -27.05 -5.93 -5.20
N GLY A 477 -26.83 -6.90 -6.09
CA GLY A 477 -27.95 -7.64 -6.68
C GLY A 477 -28.65 -8.50 -5.62
N SER A 478 -27.88 -9.27 -4.84
CA SER A 478 -28.35 -10.00 -3.65
C SER A 478 -27.26 -10.04 -2.56
N LEU A 479 -27.67 -10.26 -1.30
CA LEU A 479 -26.76 -10.46 -0.17
C LEU A 479 -27.12 -11.73 0.61
N VAL A 480 -26.11 -12.55 0.90
CA VAL A 480 -26.20 -13.67 1.83
C VAL A 480 -25.14 -13.50 2.92
N VAL A 481 -25.57 -13.31 4.17
CA VAL A 481 -24.73 -13.45 5.36
C VAL A 481 -25.04 -14.82 5.94
N ALA A 482 -24.24 -15.82 5.56
CA ALA A 482 -24.42 -17.21 5.99
C ALA A 482 -24.04 -17.39 7.47
N THR A 483 -24.24 -18.57 8.04
CA THR A 483 -24.09 -18.83 9.49
C THR A 483 -22.72 -18.44 10.06
N ASN A 484 -21.65 -18.56 9.26
CA ASN A 484 -20.29 -18.16 9.66
C ASN A 484 -19.90 -16.75 9.17
N GLY A 485 -20.87 -16.01 8.62
CA GLY A 485 -20.70 -14.68 8.08
C GLY A 485 -20.91 -13.58 9.11
N LEU A 486 -20.03 -12.59 9.10
CA LEU A 486 -20.10 -11.39 9.90
C LEU A 486 -20.05 -10.14 9.02
N MET A 487 -21.03 -9.26 9.15
CA MET A 487 -20.94 -7.88 8.67
C MET A 487 -20.98 -6.94 9.88
N SER A 488 -19.90 -6.23 10.15
CA SER A 488 -19.70 -5.53 11.42
C SER A 488 -19.28 -4.07 11.26
N SER A 489 -19.98 -3.22 11.98
CA SER A 489 -19.62 -1.84 12.31
C SER A 489 -19.51 -1.64 13.82
N TYR A 490 -19.24 -2.72 14.57
CA TYR A 490 -19.04 -2.65 16.02
C TYR A 490 -17.97 -1.63 16.37
N ALA A 491 -18.28 -0.64 17.21
CA ALA A 491 -17.36 0.41 17.68
C ALA A 491 -16.62 1.17 16.55
N ARG A 492 -17.24 1.26 15.36
CA ARG A 492 -16.65 1.82 14.14
C ARG A 492 -17.41 3.05 13.62
N GLY A 493 -18.09 3.76 14.53
CA GLY A 493 -18.78 5.03 14.32
C GLY A 493 -17.91 6.21 14.73
N TYR A 494 -18.49 7.20 15.38
CA TYR A 494 -17.72 8.32 15.92
C TYR A 494 -16.73 7.86 17.00
N ALA A 495 -15.52 8.42 16.96
CA ALA A 495 -14.46 8.03 17.88
C ALA A 495 -14.65 8.58 19.30
N GLY A 496 -14.24 7.78 20.29
CA GLY A 496 -13.93 8.29 21.62
C GLY A 496 -12.71 9.21 21.58
N ARG A 497 -12.60 10.12 22.55
CA ARG A 497 -11.41 10.99 22.70
C ARG A 497 -10.53 10.55 23.87
N TYR A 498 -9.23 10.80 23.75
CA TYR A 498 -8.25 10.79 24.84
C TYR A 498 -7.37 12.03 24.74
N SER A 499 -7.17 12.72 25.86
CA SER A 499 -6.40 13.96 25.92
C SER A 499 -5.17 13.88 26.83
N GLY A 500 -4.86 12.73 27.44
CA GLY A 500 -3.70 12.60 28.35
C GLY A 500 -3.74 13.46 29.61
N ALA A 501 -4.83 14.22 29.85
CA ALA A 501 -5.08 15.06 31.01
C ALA A 501 -6.57 14.93 31.43
N VAL A 502 -6.88 15.30 32.68
CA VAL A 502 -8.27 15.41 33.17
C VAL A 502 -8.97 16.51 32.41
N GLN A 503 -9.74 16.15 31.40
CA GLN A 503 -10.48 17.08 30.57
C GLN A 503 -11.92 16.61 30.47
N LEU A 504 -12.85 17.47 30.86
CA LEU A 504 -14.30 17.29 30.71
C LEU A 504 -14.67 17.46 29.23
N SER A 505 -14.36 16.46 28.41
CA SER A 505 -14.52 16.54 26.95
C SER A 505 -15.62 15.64 26.44
N TYR A 506 -16.34 16.14 25.44
CA TYR A 506 -17.26 15.33 24.64
C TYR A 506 -16.48 14.35 23.76
N GLY A 507 -17.03 13.16 23.56
CA GLY A 507 -16.64 12.30 22.44
C GLY A 507 -16.97 12.96 21.09
N PHE A 508 -16.65 12.32 19.97
CA PHE A 508 -17.13 12.79 18.67
C PHE A 508 -18.59 12.38 18.43
N GLY A 509 -19.29 13.16 17.60
CA GLY A 509 -20.65 12.89 17.13
C GLY A 509 -21.72 13.88 17.62
N PRO A 510 -22.87 13.98 16.94
CA PRO A 510 -23.89 15.00 17.19
C PRO A 510 -24.42 15.03 18.62
N GLN A 511 -24.53 13.85 19.25
CA GLN A 511 -25.02 13.69 20.61
C GLN A 511 -24.05 12.83 21.42
N ALA A 512 -22.77 13.23 21.40
CA ALA A 512 -21.75 12.62 22.23
C ALA A 512 -22.07 12.79 23.72
N GLY A 513 -21.70 11.79 24.52
CA GLY A 513 -21.83 11.89 25.97
C GLY A 513 -20.98 13.03 26.55
N ASN A 514 -21.51 13.76 27.53
CA ASN A 514 -20.75 14.75 28.28
C ASN A 514 -19.92 14.02 29.35
N ALA A 515 -18.60 14.25 29.41
CA ALA A 515 -17.73 13.73 30.46
C ALA A 515 -17.91 12.21 30.71
N SER A 516 -18.59 11.75 31.75
CA SER A 516 -18.80 10.31 31.98
C SER A 516 -20.13 9.76 31.43
N GLY A 517 -20.94 10.59 30.74
CA GLY A 517 -22.20 10.21 30.13
C GLY A 517 -22.03 9.32 28.88
N GLY A 518 -23.00 8.44 28.63
CA GLY A 518 -23.03 7.59 27.44
C GLY A 518 -23.41 8.37 26.17
N GLY A 519 -22.95 7.91 25.00
CA GLY A 519 -23.35 8.47 23.71
C GLY A 519 -24.82 8.20 23.41
N GLY A 520 -25.48 9.10 22.68
CA GLY A 520 -26.84 8.91 22.18
C GLY A 520 -26.87 8.61 20.68
N TYR A 521 -27.80 7.77 20.24
CA TYR A 521 -28.26 7.57 18.85
C TYR A 521 -29.35 6.51 18.89
N GLY A 522 -30.53 6.73 18.29
CA GLY A 522 -31.68 5.82 18.45
C GLY A 522 -32.34 5.94 19.83
N GLY A 523 -31.59 5.60 20.86
CA GLY A 523 -31.88 5.77 22.28
C GLY A 523 -30.97 6.83 22.90
N LYS A 524 -31.44 7.43 23.99
CA LYS A 524 -30.68 8.35 24.84
C LYS A 524 -29.60 7.57 25.62
N GLY A 525 -28.39 8.11 25.67
CA GLY A 525 -27.32 7.62 26.54
C GLY A 525 -27.63 7.86 28.02
N GLY A 526 -27.13 6.97 28.89
CA GLY A 526 -27.25 7.10 30.33
C GLY A 526 -26.42 8.26 30.87
N ASN A 527 -26.88 8.88 31.95
CA ASN A 527 -26.11 9.85 32.72
C ASN A 527 -24.98 9.14 33.50
N GLY A 528 -23.84 9.81 33.61
CA GLY A 528 -22.66 9.33 34.34
C GLY A 528 -22.49 9.97 35.73
N TYR A 529 -21.27 9.83 36.27
CA TYR A 529 -20.82 10.45 37.52
C TYR A 529 -21.10 11.95 37.57
N ALA A 530 -21.34 12.47 38.78
CA ALA A 530 -21.71 13.87 39.05
C ALA A 530 -22.94 14.38 38.24
N GLY A 531 -23.76 13.47 37.70
CA GLY A 531 -24.93 13.81 36.90
C GLY A 531 -24.61 14.25 35.47
N TYR A 532 -23.39 14.02 34.97
CA TYR A 532 -23.03 14.37 33.59
C TYR A 532 -23.97 13.69 32.60
N ALA A 533 -24.59 14.49 31.75
CA ALA A 533 -25.67 14.04 30.88
C ALA A 533 -25.17 13.07 29.79
N GLY A 534 -25.94 12.00 29.57
CA GLY A 534 -25.81 11.20 28.37
C GLY A 534 -26.38 11.91 27.14
N GLY A 535 -25.91 11.52 25.96
CA GLY A 535 -26.34 12.08 24.68
C GLY A 535 -27.80 11.83 24.34
N SER A 536 -28.44 12.77 23.66
CA SER A 536 -29.83 12.64 23.19
C SER A 536 -29.96 11.78 21.93
N THR A 537 -31.19 11.45 21.53
CA THR A 537 -31.49 10.75 20.27
C THR A 537 -31.37 11.69 19.07
N TYR A 538 -31.05 11.15 17.90
CA TYR A 538 -31.09 11.84 16.60
C TYR A 538 -31.25 10.84 15.46
N GLY A 539 -31.43 11.33 14.23
CA GLY A 539 -31.62 10.52 13.03
C GLY A 539 -33.03 9.95 12.87
N LEU A 540 -33.31 9.38 11.69
CA LEU A 540 -34.61 8.81 11.34
C LEU A 540 -34.71 7.33 11.74
N SER A 541 -35.79 6.95 12.42
CA SER A 541 -36.03 5.55 12.83
C SER A 541 -36.30 4.61 11.65
N ASN A 542 -36.93 5.12 10.60
CA ASN A 542 -37.31 4.36 9.41
C ASN A 542 -36.31 4.51 8.25
N ALA A 543 -35.34 5.42 8.31
CA ALA A 543 -34.27 5.53 7.30
C ALA A 543 -32.93 5.89 7.96
N PRO A 544 -32.40 5.05 8.88
CA PRO A 544 -31.21 5.38 9.65
C PRO A 544 -29.96 5.29 8.77
N SER A 545 -29.31 6.42 8.52
CA SER A 545 -28.07 6.50 7.72
C SER A 545 -26.84 6.96 8.50
N GLU A 546 -27.01 7.30 9.78
CA GLU A 546 -25.98 7.95 10.58
C GLU A 546 -25.27 6.97 11.51
N SER A 547 -24.01 7.25 11.82
CA SER A 547 -23.24 6.46 12.80
C SER A 547 -23.58 6.89 14.22
N GLY A 548 -23.52 5.97 15.19
CA GLY A 548 -23.73 6.25 16.60
C GLY A 548 -22.67 7.19 17.18
N SER A 549 -23.05 8.05 18.12
CA SER A 549 -22.12 8.96 18.80
C SER A 549 -21.27 8.26 19.85
N ALA A 550 -20.09 8.80 20.11
CA ALA A 550 -19.20 8.29 21.13
C ALA A 550 -19.70 8.62 22.56
N GLY A 551 -19.29 7.79 23.52
CA GLY A 551 -19.38 8.11 24.94
C GLY A 551 -18.44 9.24 25.32
N GLY A 552 -18.75 9.91 26.43
CA GLY A 552 -17.90 10.97 26.96
C GLY A 552 -16.59 10.44 27.56
N GLN A 553 -15.63 11.34 27.69
CA GLN A 553 -14.35 11.13 28.37
C GLN A 553 -14.31 11.83 29.74
N TYR A 554 -13.88 11.12 30.78
CA TYR A 554 -13.44 11.73 32.05
C TYR A 554 -11.94 11.44 32.32
N TRP A 555 -11.57 10.22 32.70
CA TRP A 555 -10.16 9.80 32.89
C TRP A 555 -9.59 8.96 31.75
N GLN A 556 -10.45 8.21 31.05
CA GLN A 556 -10.06 7.25 30.01
C GLN A 556 -11.00 7.36 28.79
N TYR A 557 -10.72 6.57 27.74
CA TYR A 557 -11.46 6.59 26.49
C TYR A 557 -12.95 6.29 26.70
N GLY A 558 -13.80 7.22 26.25
CA GLY A 558 -15.21 6.94 26.00
C GLY A 558 -15.36 5.87 24.91
N GLY A 559 -16.41 5.05 25.02
CA GLY A 559 -16.71 4.03 24.04
C GLY A 559 -17.00 4.64 22.67
N PHE A 560 -16.44 4.06 21.61
CA PHE A 560 -16.68 4.49 20.24
C PHE A 560 -18.13 4.16 19.88
N GLY A 561 -18.79 5.02 19.10
CA GLY A 561 -20.12 4.69 18.62
C GLY A 561 -20.10 3.53 17.62
N GLY A 562 -21.23 2.87 17.40
CA GLY A 562 -21.40 1.91 16.32
C GLY A 562 -21.42 2.63 14.96
N GLY A 563 -20.82 2.06 13.93
CA GLY A 563 -20.88 2.62 12.57
C GLY A 563 -22.25 2.37 11.91
N ALA A 564 -22.40 2.82 10.67
CA ALA A 564 -23.61 2.58 9.89
C ALA A 564 -23.36 1.57 8.76
N ILE A 565 -24.31 0.65 8.60
CA ILE A 565 -24.38 -0.34 7.51
C ILE A 565 -25.66 -0.06 6.73
N ARG A 566 -25.52 0.44 5.50
CA ARG A 566 -26.65 0.69 4.58
C ARG A 566 -26.57 -0.23 3.38
N ILE A 567 -27.59 -1.07 3.21
CA ILE A 567 -27.69 -2.08 2.15
C ILE A 567 -28.91 -1.80 1.28
N VAL A 568 -28.71 -1.70 -0.02
CA VAL A 568 -29.75 -1.75 -1.05
C VAL A 568 -29.49 -2.98 -1.91
N ALA A 569 -30.36 -3.98 -1.80
CA ALA A 569 -30.32 -5.19 -2.61
C ALA A 569 -31.42 -5.15 -3.67
N ASP A 570 -31.06 -5.37 -4.94
CA ASP A 570 -32.05 -5.36 -6.03
C ASP A 570 -33.03 -6.56 -5.91
N THR A 571 -32.59 -7.68 -5.33
CA THR A 571 -33.39 -8.89 -5.11
C THR A 571 -33.54 -9.22 -3.62
N GLY A 572 -32.76 -10.18 -3.09
CA GLY A 572 -32.91 -10.72 -1.75
C GLY A 572 -31.76 -10.37 -0.79
N VAL A 573 -32.07 -10.32 0.50
CA VAL A 573 -31.11 -10.34 1.60
C VAL A 573 -31.43 -11.52 2.50
N THR A 574 -30.47 -12.43 2.71
CA THR A 574 -30.57 -13.55 3.65
C THR A 574 -29.59 -13.37 4.81
N VAL A 575 -30.09 -13.39 6.04
CA VAL A 575 -29.29 -13.24 7.26
C VAL A 575 -29.41 -14.49 8.14
N ASN A 576 -28.42 -15.36 8.06
CA ASN A 576 -28.24 -16.54 8.93
C ASN A 576 -27.07 -16.38 9.91
N GLY A 577 -26.13 -15.47 9.62
CA GLY A 577 -25.06 -15.05 10.51
C GLY A 577 -25.37 -13.71 11.17
N ILE A 578 -24.35 -12.86 11.34
CA ILE A 578 -24.45 -11.63 12.13
C ILE A 578 -24.28 -10.38 11.27
N ILE A 579 -25.22 -9.44 11.40
CA ILE A 579 -25.05 -8.04 10.99
C ILE A 579 -25.07 -7.18 12.26
N ASN A 580 -23.99 -6.46 12.57
CA ASN A 580 -23.96 -5.63 13.78
C ASN A 580 -23.41 -4.22 13.56
N ALA A 581 -23.94 -3.30 14.35
CA ALA A 581 -23.55 -1.90 14.42
C ALA A 581 -23.52 -1.45 15.90
N ASN A 582 -23.05 -2.31 16.82
CA ASN A 582 -23.11 -1.98 18.25
C ASN A 582 -22.07 -0.93 18.64
N GLY A 583 -22.36 -0.15 19.68
CA GLY A 583 -21.42 0.74 20.33
C GLY A 583 -20.34 -0.01 21.10
N GLY A 584 -19.16 0.58 21.18
CA GLY A 584 -18.06 0.14 22.03
C GLY A 584 -18.30 0.49 23.48
N ASN A 585 -17.79 -0.35 24.38
CA ASN A 585 -17.86 -0.10 25.82
C ASN A 585 -16.96 1.07 26.23
N GLY A 586 -17.34 1.79 27.29
CA GLY A 586 -16.46 2.75 27.94
C GLY A 586 -15.28 2.03 28.59
N VAL A 587 -14.06 2.53 28.40
CA VAL A 587 -12.84 1.91 28.95
C VAL A 587 -12.50 2.57 30.28
N GLY A 588 -12.38 1.78 31.34
CA GLY A 588 -11.97 2.25 32.67
C GLY A 588 -13.04 2.97 33.48
N THR A 589 -12.62 3.63 34.56
CA THR A 589 -13.52 4.30 35.52
C THR A 589 -13.97 5.65 34.96
N TYR A 590 -15.28 5.93 35.04
CA TYR A 590 -15.90 7.20 34.64
C TYR A 590 -15.90 7.48 33.13
N SER A 591 -15.92 6.43 32.31
CA SER A 591 -16.04 6.54 30.85
C SER A 591 -17.41 6.08 30.36
N GLY A 592 -18.05 6.87 29.51
CA GLY A 592 -19.36 6.53 28.95
C GLY A 592 -19.28 5.47 27.84
N GLY A 593 -20.32 4.64 27.72
CA GLY A 593 -20.46 3.72 26.59
C GLY A 593 -20.83 4.45 25.30
N GLY A 594 -20.35 3.97 24.16
CA GLY A 594 -20.72 4.49 22.84
C GLY A 594 -22.14 4.07 22.45
N ALA A 595 -22.86 4.91 21.70
CA ALA A 595 -24.18 4.54 21.21
C ALA A 595 -24.09 3.43 20.15
N GLY A 596 -25.15 2.63 20.01
CA GLY A 596 -25.35 1.80 18.83
C GLY A 596 -25.41 2.67 17.56
N GLY A 597 -25.15 2.07 16.40
CA GLY A 597 -25.16 2.72 15.09
C GLY A 597 -26.40 2.35 14.27
N SER A 598 -26.25 2.30 12.95
CA SER A 598 -27.37 2.04 12.02
C SER A 598 -27.23 0.72 11.29
N VAL A 599 -28.33 -0.02 11.18
CA VAL A 599 -28.51 -1.05 10.16
C VAL A 599 -29.74 -0.69 9.33
N TYR A 600 -29.53 -0.35 8.05
CA TYR A 600 -30.60 0.01 7.13
C TYR A 600 -30.56 -0.88 5.89
N ILE A 601 -31.57 -1.73 5.74
CA ILE A 601 -31.67 -2.69 4.63
C ILE A 601 -32.90 -2.37 3.79
N THR A 602 -32.73 -2.24 2.48
CA THR A 602 -33.80 -2.17 1.48
C THR A 602 -33.63 -3.34 0.51
N CYS A 603 -34.67 -4.15 0.34
CA CYS A 603 -34.63 -5.32 -0.54
C CYS A 603 -36.04 -5.72 -1.01
N ARG A 604 -36.14 -6.62 -1.98
CA ARG A 604 -37.41 -7.24 -2.36
C ARG A 604 -37.80 -8.35 -1.38
N ALA A 605 -36.88 -9.28 -1.09
CA ALA A 605 -37.12 -10.40 -0.18
C ALA A 605 -36.12 -10.40 0.99
N PHE A 606 -36.62 -10.42 2.22
CA PHE A 606 -35.80 -10.47 3.44
C PHE A 606 -35.95 -11.82 4.15
N ALA A 607 -34.92 -12.66 4.10
CA ALA A 607 -34.94 -14.02 4.61
C ALA A 607 -33.87 -14.28 5.67
N GLY A 608 -33.99 -15.43 6.33
CA GLY A 608 -33.03 -15.98 7.29
C GLY A 608 -33.68 -17.17 7.94
N THR A 609 -33.15 -18.36 7.69
CA THR A 609 -33.72 -19.65 8.11
C THR A 609 -33.10 -20.15 9.41
N SER A 610 -32.06 -19.48 9.90
CA SER A 610 -31.38 -19.79 11.16
C SER A 610 -31.89 -18.86 12.26
N THR A 611 -32.27 -19.42 13.41
CA THR A 611 -32.55 -18.63 14.64
C THR A 611 -31.30 -17.92 15.17
N ASN A 612 -30.11 -18.30 14.70
CA ASN A 612 -28.86 -17.64 15.04
C ASN A 612 -28.60 -16.39 14.16
N GLY A 613 -29.44 -16.14 13.15
CA GLY A 613 -29.40 -14.90 12.37
C GLY A 613 -29.65 -13.70 13.28
N LEU A 614 -28.68 -12.79 13.38
CA LEU A 614 -28.73 -11.69 14.34
C LEU A 614 -28.44 -10.35 13.69
N ILE A 615 -29.32 -9.38 13.96
CA ILE A 615 -29.15 -7.99 13.56
C ILE A 615 -29.08 -7.13 14.81
N THR A 616 -27.94 -6.50 15.10
CA THR A 616 -27.77 -5.75 16.35
C THR A 616 -27.29 -4.32 16.13
N ALA A 617 -27.82 -3.40 16.91
CA ALA A 617 -27.36 -2.02 17.03
C ALA A 617 -27.42 -1.60 18.52
N ASN A 618 -26.87 -2.41 19.42
CA ASN A 618 -26.93 -2.16 20.86
C ASN A 618 -25.94 -1.06 21.29
N GLY A 619 -26.28 -0.33 22.35
CA GLY A 619 -25.37 0.58 23.01
C GLY A 619 -24.26 -0.15 23.77
N GLY A 620 -23.10 0.48 23.87
CA GLY A 620 -21.96 -0.03 24.64
C GLY A 620 -22.17 0.15 26.14
N ASN A 621 -21.59 -0.75 26.92
CA ASN A 621 -21.70 -0.74 28.38
C ASN A 621 -20.70 0.23 29.02
N ALA A 622 -20.96 0.60 30.27
CA ALA A 622 -20.03 1.36 31.10
C ALA A 622 -19.98 0.80 32.52
N SER A 623 -18.82 0.88 33.20
CA SER A 623 -18.70 0.48 34.60
C SER A 623 -19.15 1.63 35.53
N SER A 624 -18.39 2.73 35.50
CA SER A 624 -18.62 3.92 36.32
C SER A 624 -18.97 5.17 35.48
N GLY A 625 -19.46 4.97 34.26
CA GLY A 625 -20.06 5.99 33.41
C GLY A 625 -21.49 5.61 33.01
N GLY A 626 -22.14 6.43 32.19
CA GLY A 626 -23.45 6.12 31.62
C GLY A 626 -23.35 5.13 30.46
N GLY A 627 -24.28 4.18 30.37
CA GLY A 627 -24.37 3.26 29.24
C GLY A 627 -24.76 3.96 27.94
N GLY A 628 -24.27 3.51 26.79
CA GLY A 628 -24.62 4.09 25.49
C GLY A 628 -26.08 3.82 25.10
N GLY A 629 -26.71 4.73 24.37
CA GLY A 629 -28.05 4.51 23.82
C GLY A 629 -28.06 3.39 22.77
N GLY A 630 -29.16 2.63 22.68
CA GLY A 630 -29.35 1.65 21.61
C GLY A 630 -29.60 2.33 20.26
N GLY A 631 -29.00 1.86 19.19
CA GLY A 631 -29.03 2.44 17.84
C GLY A 631 -30.33 2.20 17.06
N ARG A 632 -30.24 2.19 15.72
CA ARG A 632 -31.41 2.12 14.84
C ARG A 632 -31.29 0.99 13.82
N ILE A 633 -32.34 0.17 13.73
CA ILE A 633 -32.47 -0.89 12.72
C ILE A 633 -33.73 -0.60 11.90
N ALA A 634 -33.61 -0.51 10.57
CA ALA A 634 -34.75 -0.40 9.67
C ALA A 634 -34.62 -1.39 8.51
N ILE A 635 -35.66 -2.20 8.30
CA ILE A 635 -35.72 -3.19 7.22
C ILE A 635 -36.93 -2.92 6.33
N TRP A 636 -36.65 -2.49 5.10
CA TRP A 636 -37.63 -2.24 4.04
C TRP A 636 -37.64 -3.44 3.10
N ARG A 637 -38.80 -4.10 3.01
CA ARG A 637 -38.95 -5.33 2.23
C ARG A 637 -40.36 -5.49 1.67
N MET A 638 -40.51 -6.21 0.55
CA MET A 638 -41.82 -6.64 0.04
C MET A 638 -42.27 -7.96 0.67
N PHE A 639 -41.34 -8.92 0.79
CA PHE A 639 -41.58 -10.24 1.36
C PHE A 639 -40.61 -10.51 2.50
N HIS A 640 -41.03 -11.23 3.54
CA HIS A 640 -40.11 -11.69 4.57
C HIS A 640 -40.38 -13.11 5.07
N SER A 641 -39.29 -13.83 5.39
CA SER A 641 -39.29 -15.15 6.02
C SER A 641 -38.15 -15.29 7.04
N PHE A 642 -37.74 -14.17 7.63
CA PHE A 642 -36.68 -14.11 8.64
C PHE A 642 -37.17 -14.67 9.98
N VAL A 643 -36.47 -15.67 10.52
CA VAL A 643 -36.76 -16.30 11.83
C VAL A 643 -35.72 -15.97 12.92
N GLY A 644 -34.75 -15.11 12.61
CA GLY A 644 -33.72 -14.67 13.54
C GLY A 644 -34.18 -13.54 14.47
N ALA A 645 -33.23 -12.87 15.12
CA ALA A 645 -33.49 -11.79 16.07
C ALA A 645 -32.91 -10.45 15.62
N ALA A 646 -33.60 -9.36 16.01
CA ALA A 646 -33.10 -7.99 15.91
C ALA A 646 -33.06 -7.34 17.30
N SER A 647 -31.99 -6.62 17.63
CA SER A 647 -31.85 -5.96 18.94
C SER A 647 -31.18 -4.59 18.82
N ALA A 648 -31.75 -3.61 19.52
CA ALA A 648 -31.23 -2.24 19.63
C ALA A 648 -31.34 -1.77 21.09
N THR A 649 -30.84 -2.57 22.03
CA THR A 649 -30.93 -2.25 23.46
C THR A 649 -29.95 -1.16 23.85
N GLY A 650 -30.30 -0.39 24.88
CA GLY A 650 -29.32 0.46 25.55
C GLY A 650 -28.23 -0.35 26.24
N GLY A 651 -27.04 0.21 26.35
CA GLY A 651 -25.94 -0.36 27.10
C GLY A 651 -26.17 -0.22 28.61
N THR A 652 -25.67 -1.18 29.38
CA THR A 652 -25.83 -1.20 30.83
C THR A 652 -24.81 -0.30 31.52
N SER A 653 -25.12 0.17 32.72
CA SER A 653 -24.16 0.78 33.65
C SER A 653 -24.19 0.07 35.00
N THR A 654 -23.02 -0.21 35.59
CA THR A 654 -22.95 -0.84 36.92
C THR A 654 -23.07 0.15 38.08
N SER A 655 -22.82 1.44 37.85
CA SER A 655 -22.80 2.46 38.91
C SER A 655 -23.70 3.67 38.63
N TYR A 656 -24.20 3.82 37.41
CA TYR A 656 -25.01 4.96 36.98
C TYR A 656 -26.16 4.52 36.07
N SER A 657 -26.64 5.40 35.19
CA SER A 657 -27.79 5.11 34.35
C SER A 657 -27.40 4.25 33.15
N ALA A 658 -28.21 3.23 32.87
CA ALA A 658 -28.18 2.55 31.58
C ALA A 658 -28.62 3.50 30.45
N GLY A 659 -28.18 3.22 29.23
CA GLY A 659 -28.77 3.82 28.04
C GLY A 659 -30.20 3.32 27.84
N THR A 660 -31.01 4.12 27.16
CA THR A 660 -32.35 3.70 26.73
C THR A 660 -32.27 2.92 25.41
N ASN A 661 -33.27 2.08 25.17
CA ASN A 661 -33.38 1.32 23.93
C ASN A 661 -33.56 2.24 22.73
N GLY A 662 -33.06 1.78 21.60
CA GLY A 662 -33.23 2.40 20.29
C GLY A 662 -34.48 1.94 19.58
N THR A 663 -34.44 2.00 18.25
CA THR A 663 -35.59 1.72 17.40
C THR A 663 -35.34 0.57 16.43
N ILE A 664 -36.31 -0.33 16.31
CA ILE A 664 -36.35 -1.37 15.27
C ILE A 664 -37.63 -1.16 14.47
N VAL A 665 -37.52 -0.92 13.17
CA VAL A 665 -38.65 -0.64 12.28
C VAL A 665 -38.67 -1.62 11.11
N TRP A 666 -39.82 -2.23 10.90
CA TRP A 666 -40.09 -3.10 9.76
C TRP A 666 -41.06 -2.40 8.81
N VAL A 667 -40.62 -2.10 7.59
CA VAL A 667 -41.42 -1.34 6.61
C VAL A 667 -41.77 -2.22 5.41
N ASN A 668 -43.04 -2.28 5.06
CA ASN A 668 -43.50 -2.98 3.85
C ASN A 668 -43.34 -2.04 2.65
N ILE A 669 -42.60 -2.49 1.63
CA ILE A 669 -42.58 -1.82 0.34
C ILE A 669 -43.80 -2.32 -0.43
N PRO A 670 -44.70 -1.44 -0.90
CA PRO A 670 -45.83 -1.86 -1.72
C PRO A 670 -45.35 -2.62 -2.96
N VAL A 671 -46.04 -3.69 -3.32
CA VAL A 671 -45.79 -4.35 -4.61
C VAL A 671 -46.18 -3.38 -5.74
N PRO A 672 -45.44 -3.37 -6.87
CA PRO A 672 -45.82 -2.56 -8.03
C PRO A 672 -47.29 -2.80 -8.41
N GLY A 673 -48.08 -1.72 -8.53
CA GLY A 673 -49.52 -1.78 -8.82
C GLY A 673 -50.46 -1.71 -7.60
N THR A 674 -49.94 -1.50 -6.39
CA THR A 674 -50.80 -1.28 -5.20
C THR A 674 -51.44 0.12 -5.25
N ILE A 675 -52.77 0.19 -5.31
CA ILE A 675 -53.53 1.45 -5.15
C ILE A 675 -53.57 1.76 -3.64
N ALA A 676 -53.02 2.91 -3.24
CA ALA A 676 -53.15 3.41 -1.89
C ALA A 676 -54.50 4.15 -1.74
N THR A 677 -55.40 3.61 -0.94
CA THR A 677 -56.64 4.30 -0.54
C THR A 677 -56.41 4.94 0.83
N PHE A 678 -56.51 6.26 0.90
CA PHE A 678 -56.52 7.00 2.17
C PHE A 678 -57.96 7.19 2.61
N HIS A 679 -58.28 6.84 3.86
CA HIS A 679 -59.56 7.14 4.50
C HIS A 679 -59.43 8.34 5.41
#